data_AF-A0A964FGL9-F1
#
_entry.id   AF-A0A964FGL9-F1
#
_cell.length_a   1.000
_cell.length_b   1.000
_cell.length_c   1.000
_cell.angle_alpha   90.00
_cell.angle_beta   90.00
_cell.angle_gamma   90.00
#
_symmetry.space_group_name_H-M   'P 1'
#
loop_
_entity.id
_entity.type
_entity.pdbx_description
1 polymer ?
#
loop_
_entity_poly.entity_id
_entity_poly.type
_entity_poly.pdbx_seq_one_letter_code
_entity_poly.pdbx_strand_id
1 'polypeptide(L)'
;MNSSSNGKSDRPNNGENSNLPDKIAVLIVDDQKMIREGLKALVKTEEDIEIVGVAENGEHAVKQVESLKPDVVLMDMEMPGMNGMEATKLICQRFPDVKVLVLSTFDTQEYVSRSLSSGAMGYLLKGTPAKELTDAIRSVHRGYAQIGPGIYRNLSSLPQIEEAQKLPAMSSISLTPPEEKSRPERSYPKGELVTTNSAKELDALVKRNPASAKTRKFEQTVILRRSPKWSRYTIWGIMGVSAFAVIWSYFAKIEQVIPAQGQIQPSGKVQEIQVPTNGVVQEVKVEEGQRVEKGDVLLLLDATTSQAQVDSLNQVRKSLVQENKFYRALLAGDIDASNIDGAIASLEIPREIAYLTRNRAELKDENELFQNLLGNSNRAMSPEQQARLETSQADISERTTSARLEVEQLEKQLEQNKIQVEDTRAQLATGKQNLKEIKERNTEAMTQAKESLAIEEQTLKAILPVFKEGGLSKIQVDQQQQRINDRKAAINDALKEGNLERDRQQQQVTTLQAEIQRLLQEEQRLTLDISQARQQLNNTTTLSKKDLLDQIAANRKRLSEIDSQLNKTIVENDKRIAEINSQVSSAAMNLKYQTITAPVTGDVFDLRAYSGYVPPSGQNAPPVLKIVPTENLVAEIFISPKDIGFVKKGMDTDVRISAFNYSDYGDIDGKVKFISASALEPEPPYDFFRYVAKVDLEQDYLIINGEKQYIQPGMEVQANVRINKDRTVFQLFTSKYKGGIDKFQEVE
;
A
#
# COMPACT_ATOMS: atom_id res chain seq x y z
N MET A 1 12.78 -70.10 -1.61
CA MET A 1 11.44 -70.70 -1.82
C MET A 1 10.48 -69.51 -1.91
N ASN A 2 10.17 -69.02 -3.12
CA ASN A 2 8.97 -69.34 -3.92
C ASN A 2 7.68 -69.21 -3.08
N SER A 3 6.61 -68.51 -3.44
CA SER A 3 6.24 -67.87 -4.71
C SER A 3 4.84 -67.24 -4.54
N SER A 4 4.64 -66.07 -5.15
CA SER A 4 3.48 -65.69 -5.98
C SER A 4 2.02 -65.71 -5.45
N SER A 5 1.42 -64.53 -5.67
CA SER A 5 0.16 -64.26 -6.40
C SER A 5 -1.22 -64.27 -5.69
N ASN A 6 -1.73 -63.04 -5.53
CA ASN A 6 -2.88 -62.47 -6.26
C ASN A 6 -4.31 -62.85 -5.84
N GLY A 7 -5.17 -61.82 -5.65
CA GLY A 7 -6.63 -61.94 -5.81
C GLY A 7 -7.48 -61.14 -4.82
N LYS A 8 -7.95 -59.95 -5.25
CA LYS A 8 -9.13 -59.19 -4.78
C LYS A 8 -10.34 -60.11 -4.48
N SER A 9 -11.30 -59.83 -3.61
CA SER A 9 -11.95 -58.57 -3.17
C SER A 9 -12.77 -58.87 -1.91
N ASP A 10 -12.95 -57.90 -1.02
CA ASP A 10 -14.28 -57.54 -0.48
C ASP A 10 -14.16 -56.28 0.38
N ARG A 11 -14.99 -55.28 0.06
CA ARG A 11 -15.15 -54.06 0.85
C ARG A 11 -15.91 -54.40 2.14
N PRO A 12 -15.63 -53.68 3.24
CA PRO A 12 -16.60 -52.68 3.62
C PRO A 12 -15.98 -51.33 4.02
N ASN A 13 -16.64 -50.30 3.51
CA ASN A 13 -16.99 -49.04 4.15
C ASN A 13 -16.25 -48.65 5.45
N ASN A 14 -15.29 -47.74 5.32
CA ASN A 14 -14.99 -46.74 6.35
C ASN A 14 -15.10 -45.37 5.69
N GLY A 15 -16.24 -44.73 5.92
CA GLY A 15 -16.38 -43.30 5.75
C GLY A 15 -15.60 -42.62 6.85
N GLU A 16 -14.46 -42.05 6.48
CA GLU A 16 -13.77 -40.93 7.12
C GLU A 16 -12.43 -40.77 6.38
N ASN A 17 -12.37 -39.82 5.44
CA ASN A 17 -11.12 -39.12 5.14
C ASN A 17 -11.36 -37.81 4.38
N SER A 18 -11.00 -36.73 5.09
CA SER A 18 -10.48 -35.44 4.63
C SER A 18 -11.33 -34.58 3.70
N ASN A 19 -12.29 -33.87 4.29
CA ASN A 19 -12.66 -32.51 3.85
C ASN A 19 -11.56 -31.54 4.33
N LEU A 20 -10.34 -31.66 3.79
CA LEU A 20 -9.36 -30.59 3.87
C LEU A 20 -9.80 -29.54 2.83
N PRO A 21 -9.90 -28.24 3.16
CA PRO A 21 -10.13 -27.23 2.13
C PRO A 21 -9.01 -27.34 1.09
N ASP A 22 -9.36 -27.38 -0.20
CA ASP A 22 -8.38 -27.33 -1.29
C ASP A 22 -7.48 -26.10 -1.06
N LYS A 23 -6.21 -26.36 -0.75
CA LYS A 23 -5.25 -25.31 -0.44
C LYS A 23 -4.87 -24.59 -1.73
N ILE A 24 -4.76 -23.26 -1.64
CA ILE A 24 -4.36 -22.43 -2.78
C ILE A 24 -2.89 -22.70 -3.07
N ALA A 25 -2.57 -23.27 -4.23
CA ALA A 25 -1.21 -23.56 -4.65
C ALA A 25 -0.51 -22.28 -5.15
N VAL A 26 0.52 -21.83 -4.43
CA VAL A 26 1.24 -20.58 -4.70
C VAL A 26 2.69 -20.85 -5.12
N LEU A 27 3.10 -20.22 -6.23
CA LEU A 27 4.50 -20.14 -6.65
C LEU A 27 5.07 -18.75 -6.34
N ILE A 28 6.21 -18.70 -5.66
CA ILE A 28 6.91 -17.44 -5.33
C ILE A 28 8.07 -17.22 -6.30
N VAL A 29 8.13 -16.05 -6.92
CA VAL A 29 9.17 -15.71 -7.89
C VAL A 29 9.78 -14.35 -7.54
N ASP A 30 11.06 -14.34 -7.23
CA ASP A 30 11.83 -13.13 -6.88
C ASP A 30 13.32 -13.45 -7.04
N ASP A 31 14.17 -12.55 -7.51
CA ASP A 31 15.61 -12.82 -7.68
C ASP A 31 16.39 -12.78 -6.36
N GLN A 32 15.89 -12.03 -5.39
CA GLN A 32 16.50 -11.87 -4.07
C GLN A 32 16.08 -13.00 -3.13
N LYS A 33 17.06 -13.85 -2.77
CA LYS A 33 16.86 -14.98 -1.84
C LYS A 33 16.23 -14.56 -0.51
N MET A 34 16.59 -13.39 0.02
CA MET A 34 16.03 -12.88 1.28
C MET A 34 14.53 -12.63 1.18
N ILE A 35 14.06 -12.06 0.07
CA ILE A 35 12.63 -11.76 -0.15
C ILE A 35 11.84 -13.06 -0.34
N ARG A 36 12.37 -14.03 -1.11
CA ARG A 36 11.74 -15.35 -1.25
C ARG A 36 11.52 -16.05 0.09
N GLU A 37 12.53 -16.06 0.96
CA GLU A 37 12.43 -16.68 2.28
C GLU A 37 11.51 -15.88 3.22
N GLY A 38 11.48 -14.55 3.09
CA GLY A 38 10.51 -13.69 3.78
C GLY A 38 9.07 -14.00 3.38
N LEU A 39 8.75 -13.98 2.09
CA LEU A 39 7.42 -14.30 1.56
C LEU A 39 6.99 -15.71 1.94
N LYS A 40 7.91 -16.68 1.90
CA LYS A 40 7.65 -18.04 2.40
C LYS A 40 7.25 -18.05 3.87
N ALA A 41 7.99 -17.36 4.73
CA ALA A 41 7.68 -17.31 6.16
C ALA A 41 6.31 -16.65 6.41
N LEU A 42 5.98 -15.59 5.67
CA LEU A 42 4.70 -14.91 5.77
C LEU A 42 3.54 -15.80 5.36
N VAL A 43 3.62 -16.41 4.17
CA VAL A 43 2.53 -17.23 3.60
C VAL A 43 2.37 -18.57 4.33
N LYS A 44 3.46 -19.16 4.85
CA LYS A 44 3.43 -20.43 5.59
C LYS A 44 2.62 -20.38 6.90
N THR A 45 2.28 -19.18 7.37
CA THR A 45 1.47 -18.99 8.59
C THR A 45 -0.02 -19.24 8.32
N GLU A 46 -0.45 -19.25 7.06
CA GLU A 46 -1.85 -19.49 6.68
C GLU A 46 -2.11 -20.97 6.35
N GLU A 47 -3.15 -21.57 6.93
CA GLU A 47 -3.44 -23.01 6.76
C GLU A 47 -4.05 -23.36 5.39
N ASP A 48 -4.65 -22.37 4.71
CA ASP A 48 -5.36 -22.49 3.43
C ASP A 48 -4.49 -22.20 2.19
N ILE A 49 -3.20 -21.86 2.37
CA ILE A 49 -2.27 -21.57 1.28
C ILE A 49 -1.09 -22.54 1.33
N GLU A 50 -0.75 -23.14 0.19
CA GLU A 50 0.39 -24.05 0.05
C GLU A 50 1.41 -23.52 -0.96
N ILE A 51 2.68 -23.45 -0.55
CA ILE A 51 3.76 -23.00 -1.43
C ILE A 51 4.30 -24.21 -2.19
N VAL A 52 3.96 -24.31 -3.47
CA VAL A 52 4.33 -25.46 -4.33
C VAL A 52 5.73 -25.34 -4.93
N GLY A 53 6.28 -24.12 -5.00
CA GLY A 53 7.59 -23.88 -5.60
C GLY A 53 8.15 -22.49 -5.32
N VAL A 54 9.40 -22.31 -5.75
CA VAL A 54 10.10 -21.02 -5.72
C VAL A 54 11.01 -20.91 -6.92
N ALA A 55 10.99 -19.78 -7.62
CA ALA A 55 11.87 -19.49 -8.74
C ALA A 55 12.67 -18.20 -8.50
N GLU A 56 13.87 -18.12 -9.08
CA GLU A 56 14.81 -17.01 -8.91
C GLU A 56 14.91 -16.08 -10.11
N ASN A 57 14.21 -16.38 -11.20
CA ASN A 57 14.13 -15.54 -12.40
C ASN A 57 12.89 -15.94 -13.23
N GLY A 58 12.55 -15.12 -14.23
CA GLY A 58 11.38 -15.33 -15.09
C GLY A 58 11.41 -16.65 -15.88
N GLU A 59 12.58 -17.09 -16.36
CA GLU A 59 12.71 -18.33 -17.14
C GLU A 59 12.42 -19.58 -16.31
N HIS A 60 12.93 -19.61 -15.07
CA HIS A 60 12.65 -20.66 -14.11
C HIS A 60 11.19 -20.63 -13.66
N ALA A 61 10.58 -19.44 -13.55
CA ALA A 61 9.17 -19.32 -13.22
C ALA A 61 8.27 -19.97 -14.28
N VAL A 62 8.48 -19.68 -15.57
CA VAL A 62 7.70 -20.28 -16.66
C VAL A 62 7.83 -21.81 -16.65
N LYS A 63 9.04 -22.35 -16.44
CA LYS A 63 9.27 -23.81 -16.34
C LYS A 63 8.57 -24.43 -15.14
N GLN A 64 8.58 -23.76 -13.99
CA GLN A 64 7.91 -24.25 -12.78
C GLN A 64 6.39 -24.16 -12.87
N VAL A 65 5.84 -23.14 -13.52
CA VAL A 65 4.39 -23.08 -13.79
C VAL A 65 3.96 -24.26 -14.65
N GLU A 66 4.75 -24.62 -15.66
CA GLU A 66 4.46 -25.76 -16.53
C GLU A 66 4.46 -27.10 -15.77
N SER A 67 5.37 -27.30 -14.81
CA SER A 67 5.47 -28.54 -14.05
C SER A 67 4.56 -28.63 -12.83
N LEU A 68 4.41 -27.53 -12.08
CA LEU A 68 3.73 -27.49 -10.79
C LEU A 68 2.26 -27.04 -10.89
N LYS A 69 1.87 -26.37 -11.99
CA LYS A 69 0.52 -25.82 -12.21
C LYS A 69 -0.06 -25.10 -10.97
N PRO A 70 0.62 -24.05 -10.47
CA PRO A 70 0.14 -23.28 -9.34
C PRO A 70 -1.15 -22.52 -9.69
N ASP A 71 -2.01 -22.28 -8.70
CA ASP A 71 -3.21 -21.45 -8.86
C ASP A 71 -2.84 -19.96 -8.95
N VAL A 72 -1.88 -19.53 -8.12
CA VAL A 72 -1.42 -18.14 -8.05
C VAL A 72 0.11 -18.07 -8.12
N VAL A 73 0.62 -17.14 -8.93
CA VAL A 73 2.05 -16.80 -9.00
C VAL A 73 2.26 -15.42 -8.38
N LEU A 74 3.04 -15.36 -7.30
CA LEU A 74 3.58 -14.11 -6.78
C LEU A 74 4.84 -13.78 -7.58
N MET A 75 4.75 -12.77 -8.44
CA MET A 75 5.77 -12.43 -9.42
C MET A 75 6.44 -11.11 -9.07
N ASP A 76 7.74 -11.13 -8.78
CA ASP A 76 8.53 -9.91 -8.76
C ASP A 76 8.60 -9.26 -10.16
N MET A 77 8.45 -7.95 -10.21
CA MET A 77 8.52 -7.20 -11.46
C MET A 77 9.95 -7.06 -11.99
N GLU A 78 10.93 -6.79 -11.12
CA GLU A 78 12.29 -6.44 -11.54
C GLU A 78 13.25 -7.59 -11.26
N MET A 79 13.52 -8.41 -12.28
CA MET A 79 14.48 -9.50 -12.20
C MET A 79 15.46 -9.46 -13.38
N PRO A 80 16.74 -9.83 -13.19
CA PRO A 80 17.72 -9.92 -14.26
C PRO A 80 17.42 -11.08 -15.23
N GLY A 81 17.77 -10.88 -16.51
CA GLY A 81 17.45 -11.82 -17.59
C GLY A 81 16.03 -11.60 -18.10
N MET A 82 15.18 -12.64 -18.06
CA MET A 82 13.75 -12.49 -18.34
C MET A 82 13.07 -11.74 -17.19
N ASN A 83 12.66 -10.51 -17.48
CA ASN A 83 11.96 -9.64 -16.53
C ASN A 83 10.60 -10.26 -16.12
N GLY A 84 10.15 -10.01 -14.89
CA GLY A 84 8.88 -10.52 -14.39
C GLY A 84 7.65 -10.12 -15.21
N MET A 85 7.70 -8.98 -15.88
CA MET A 85 6.68 -8.54 -16.84
C MET A 85 6.59 -9.41 -18.08
N GLU A 86 7.74 -9.78 -18.65
CA GLU A 86 7.80 -10.69 -19.80
C GLU A 86 7.36 -12.09 -19.39
N ALA A 87 7.79 -12.55 -18.22
CA ALA A 87 7.35 -13.83 -17.64
C ALA A 87 5.84 -13.84 -17.39
N THR A 88 5.27 -12.77 -16.83
CA THR A 88 3.82 -12.62 -16.62
C THR A 88 3.06 -12.75 -17.92
N LYS A 89 3.49 -12.02 -18.97
CA LYS A 89 2.87 -12.08 -20.29
C LYS A 89 2.90 -13.50 -20.88
N LEU A 90 4.03 -14.19 -20.77
CA LEU A 90 4.17 -15.56 -21.24
C LEU A 90 3.29 -16.55 -20.46
N ILE A 91 3.25 -16.42 -19.13
CA ILE A 91 2.43 -17.28 -18.25
C ILE A 91 0.95 -17.10 -18.57
N CYS A 92 0.45 -15.85 -18.62
CA CYS A 92 -0.96 -15.59 -18.89
C CYS A 92 -1.38 -16.02 -20.31
N GLN A 93 -0.47 -15.99 -21.30
CA GLN A 93 -0.75 -16.48 -22.65
C GLN A 93 -0.75 -18.00 -22.77
N ARG A 94 0.18 -18.69 -22.07
CA ARG A 94 0.37 -20.14 -22.20
C ARG A 94 -0.45 -20.96 -21.19
N PHE A 95 -0.80 -20.37 -20.04
CA PHE A 95 -1.50 -21.01 -18.93
C PHE A 95 -2.64 -20.10 -18.42
N PRO A 96 -3.80 -20.04 -19.10
CA PRO A 96 -4.90 -19.10 -18.79
C PRO A 96 -5.53 -19.29 -17.40
N ASP A 97 -5.42 -20.49 -16.85
CA ASP A 97 -5.97 -20.84 -15.55
C ASP A 97 -5.11 -20.30 -14.38
N VAL A 98 -3.82 -20.06 -14.63
CA VAL A 98 -2.87 -19.55 -13.63
C VAL A 98 -3.02 -18.05 -13.46
N LYS A 99 -3.19 -17.58 -12.22
CA LYS A 99 -3.36 -16.16 -11.93
C LYS A 99 -2.04 -15.53 -11.46
N VAL A 100 -1.66 -14.39 -12.03
CA VAL A 100 -0.41 -13.71 -11.65
C VAL A 100 -0.72 -12.46 -10.82
N LEU A 101 -0.08 -12.38 -9.65
CA LEU A 101 -0.10 -11.23 -8.75
C LEU A 101 1.31 -10.64 -8.69
N VAL A 102 1.46 -9.42 -9.22
CA VAL A 102 2.76 -8.75 -9.32
C VAL A 102 3.11 -8.07 -8.00
N LEU A 103 4.36 -8.23 -7.56
CA LEU A 103 4.97 -7.57 -6.42
C LEU A 103 6.05 -6.60 -6.91
N SER A 104 6.01 -5.34 -6.46
CA SER A 104 6.98 -4.32 -6.86
C SER A 104 7.34 -3.39 -5.71
N THR A 105 8.50 -2.73 -5.78
CA THR A 105 8.88 -1.67 -4.85
C THR A 105 8.35 -0.30 -5.27
N PHE A 106 7.86 -0.16 -6.51
CA PHE A 106 7.40 1.11 -7.09
C PHE A 106 5.88 1.21 -7.15
N ASP A 107 5.33 2.41 -7.02
CA ASP A 107 3.88 2.69 -7.02
C ASP A 107 3.42 3.58 -8.20
N THR A 108 4.24 3.69 -9.26
CA THR A 108 3.95 4.57 -10.40
C THR A 108 2.85 4.01 -11.32
N GLN A 109 2.06 4.91 -11.92
CA GLN A 109 0.96 4.57 -12.83
C GLN A 109 1.43 3.74 -14.05
N GLU A 110 2.63 4.02 -14.55
CA GLU A 110 3.20 3.29 -15.69
C GLU A 110 3.45 1.82 -15.37
N TYR A 111 3.94 1.50 -14.18
CA TYR A 111 4.18 0.11 -13.78
C TYR A 111 2.89 -0.66 -13.55
N VAL A 112 1.91 -0.02 -12.91
CA VAL A 112 0.58 -0.62 -12.68
C VAL A 112 -0.10 -0.91 -14.02
N SER A 113 -0.15 0.07 -14.93
CA SER A 113 -0.78 -0.12 -16.25
C SER A 113 -0.06 -1.18 -17.10
N ARG A 114 1.27 -1.22 -17.09
CA ARG A 114 2.06 -2.26 -17.77
C ARG A 114 1.80 -3.64 -17.20
N SER A 115 1.71 -3.78 -15.87
CA SER A 115 1.41 -5.05 -15.18
C SER A 115 0.06 -5.64 -15.63
N LEU A 116 -0.99 -4.82 -15.58
CA LEU A 116 -2.34 -5.21 -15.98
C LEU A 116 -2.43 -5.50 -17.48
N SER A 117 -1.78 -4.69 -18.32
CA SER A 117 -1.74 -4.89 -19.78
C SER A 117 -1.02 -6.18 -20.19
N SER A 118 -0.16 -6.72 -19.33
CA SER A 118 0.52 -8.00 -19.54
C SER A 118 -0.30 -9.20 -19.05
N GLY A 119 -1.50 -8.97 -18.52
CA GLY A 119 -2.42 -10.00 -18.05
C GLY A 119 -2.33 -10.31 -16.56
N ALA A 120 -1.62 -9.50 -15.75
CA ALA A 120 -1.63 -9.67 -14.30
C ALA A 120 -3.04 -9.42 -13.74
N MET A 121 -3.47 -10.25 -12.80
CA MET A 121 -4.75 -10.11 -12.11
C MET A 121 -4.64 -9.21 -10.87
N GLY A 122 -3.42 -8.91 -10.41
CA GLY A 122 -3.25 -7.89 -9.40
C GLY A 122 -1.84 -7.33 -9.30
N TYR A 123 -1.73 -6.25 -8.53
CA TYR A 123 -0.49 -5.53 -8.26
C TYR A 123 -0.43 -5.09 -6.80
N LEU A 124 0.65 -5.45 -6.11
CA LEU A 124 0.92 -5.06 -4.73
C LEU A 124 2.35 -4.53 -4.57
N LEU A 125 2.55 -3.77 -3.51
CA LEU A 125 3.88 -3.32 -3.12
C LEU A 125 4.57 -4.40 -2.27
N LYS A 126 5.88 -4.57 -2.42
CA LYS A 126 6.68 -5.51 -1.59
C LYS A 126 6.66 -5.15 -0.09
N GLY A 127 6.17 -3.96 0.28
CA GLY A 127 5.92 -3.54 1.66
C GLY A 127 4.50 -3.79 2.18
N THR A 128 3.61 -4.41 1.40
CA THR A 128 2.24 -4.70 1.81
C THR A 128 2.22 -5.62 3.05
N PRO A 129 1.43 -5.31 4.10
CA PRO A 129 1.34 -6.15 5.30
C PRO A 129 0.95 -7.60 4.97
N ALA A 130 1.45 -8.56 5.75
CA ALA A 130 1.26 -9.99 5.50
C ALA A 130 -0.22 -10.41 5.37
N LYS A 131 -1.09 -9.83 6.20
CA LYS A 131 -2.54 -10.09 6.15
C LYS A 131 -3.16 -9.60 4.84
N GLU A 132 -2.74 -8.44 4.34
CA GLU A 132 -3.24 -7.90 3.07
C GLU A 132 -2.71 -8.70 1.86
N LEU A 133 -1.46 -9.16 1.92
CA LEU A 133 -0.89 -10.04 0.89
C LEU A 133 -1.68 -11.36 0.79
N THR A 134 -2.01 -11.98 1.92
CA THR A 134 -2.75 -13.25 1.95
C THR A 134 -4.20 -13.07 1.52
N ASP A 135 -4.87 -11.99 1.92
CA ASP A 135 -6.20 -11.63 1.43
C ASP A 135 -6.22 -11.33 -0.08
N ALA A 136 -5.14 -10.73 -0.61
CA ALA A 136 -4.97 -10.52 -2.04
C ALA A 136 -4.79 -11.84 -2.81
N ILE A 137 -4.00 -12.78 -2.30
CA ILE A 137 -3.85 -14.12 -2.89
C ILE A 137 -5.22 -14.82 -2.97
N ARG A 138 -6.00 -14.79 -1.87
CA ARG A 138 -7.36 -15.37 -1.84
C ARG A 138 -8.30 -14.70 -2.85
N SER A 139 -8.21 -13.38 -3.00
CA SER A 139 -9.05 -12.61 -3.92
C SER A 139 -8.72 -12.92 -5.38
N VAL A 140 -7.43 -12.94 -5.71
CA VAL A 140 -6.92 -13.29 -7.05
C VAL A 140 -7.26 -14.73 -7.41
N HIS A 141 -7.12 -15.66 -6.49
CA HIS A 141 -7.53 -17.05 -6.68
C HIS A 141 -9.04 -17.19 -7.03
N ARG A 142 -9.90 -16.37 -6.40
CA ARG A 142 -11.33 -16.30 -6.70
C ARG A 142 -11.66 -15.56 -8.02
N GLY A 143 -10.66 -15.05 -8.73
CA GLY A 143 -10.83 -14.32 -9.99
C GLY A 143 -11.11 -12.82 -9.84
N TYR A 144 -10.98 -12.26 -8.64
CA TYR A 144 -11.11 -10.81 -8.42
C TYR A 144 -9.78 -10.10 -8.65
N ALA A 145 -9.82 -8.99 -9.39
CA ALA A 145 -8.63 -8.19 -9.60
C ALA A 145 -8.27 -7.41 -8.32
N GLN A 146 -6.99 -7.41 -7.94
CA GLN A 146 -6.54 -6.79 -6.69
C GLN A 146 -5.46 -5.74 -6.94
N ILE A 147 -5.66 -4.54 -6.39
CA ILE A 147 -4.70 -3.44 -6.46
C ILE A 147 -4.48 -2.92 -5.03
N GLY A 148 -3.21 -2.79 -4.64
CA GLY A 148 -2.82 -2.37 -3.29
C GLY A 148 -3.38 -0.98 -2.88
N PRO A 149 -3.51 -0.72 -1.57
CA PRO A 149 -4.00 0.56 -1.05
C PRO A 149 -3.17 1.75 -1.57
N GLY A 150 -3.83 2.86 -1.95
CA GLY A 150 -3.15 4.08 -2.42
C GLY A 150 -2.83 4.13 -3.91
N ILE A 151 -2.83 2.99 -4.60
CA ILE A 151 -2.51 2.90 -6.04
C ILE A 151 -3.70 3.35 -6.92
N TYR A 152 -4.93 3.17 -6.44
CA TYR A 152 -6.17 3.55 -7.14
C TYR A 152 -6.28 5.04 -7.51
N ARG A 153 -5.61 5.93 -6.78
CA ARG A 153 -5.70 7.39 -7.01
C ARG A 153 -5.08 7.81 -8.35
N ASN A 154 -4.28 6.94 -8.95
CA ASN A 154 -3.54 7.18 -10.19
C ASN A 154 -4.14 6.44 -11.42
N LEU A 155 -5.31 5.81 -11.31
CA LEU A 155 -5.91 4.99 -12.38
C LEU A 155 -6.94 5.73 -13.28
N SER A 156 -7.02 7.07 -13.19
CA SER A 156 -8.04 7.91 -13.86
C SER A 156 -7.97 7.96 -15.40
N SER A 157 -7.15 7.15 -16.04
CA SER A 157 -7.01 7.09 -17.50
C SER A 157 -6.71 5.66 -17.98
N LEU A 158 -7.66 4.74 -17.79
CA LEU A 158 -7.71 3.57 -18.67
C LEU A 158 -8.32 4.02 -20.01
N PRO A 159 -7.84 3.51 -21.16
CA PRO A 159 -8.56 3.65 -22.41
C PRO A 159 -9.96 3.06 -22.20
N GLN A 160 -11.00 3.82 -22.54
CA GLN A 160 -12.34 3.26 -22.63
C GLN A 160 -12.26 2.05 -23.55
N ILE A 161 -12.62 0.87 -23.03
CA ILE A 161 -12.81 -0.32 -23.86
C ILE A 161 -13.93 0.04 -24.83
N GLU A 162 -13.58 0.34 -26.08
CA GLU A 162 -14.48 0.48 -27.22
C GLU A 162 -15.09 -0.90 -27.54
N GLU A 163 -15.95 -1.42 -26.67
CA GLU A 163 -16.76 -2.60 -26.97
C GLU A 163 -18.13 -2.60 -26.29
N ALA A 164 -18.61 -1.44 -25.86
CA ALA A 164 -19.98 -1.23 -25.36
C ALA A 164 -20.96 -0.71 -26.43
N GLN A 165 -20.62 -0.77 -27.72
CA GLN A 165 -21.45 -0.24 -28.84
C GLN A 165 -21.92 -1.28 -29.87
N LYS A 166 -22.00 -2.56 -29.49
CA LYS A 166 -22.72 -3.58 -30.29
C LYS A 166 -23.61 -4.46 -29.42
N LEU A 167 -24.65 -3.88 -28.83
CA LEU A 167 -25.84 -4.61 -28.38
C LEU A 167 -27.07 -3.89 -28.94
N PRO A 168 -27.96 -4.59 -29.67
CA PRO A 168 -29.13 -3.98 -30.27
C PRO A 168 -30.12 -3.55 -29.18
N ALA A 169 -30.67 -2.35 -29.31
CA ALA A 169 -31.78 -1.87 -28.50
C ALA A 169 -33.00 -2.77 -28.76
N MET A 170 -33.32 -3.67 -27.83
CA MET A 170 -34.63 -4.30 -27.75
C MET A 170 -35.47 -3.63 -26.68
N SER A 171 -36.45 -2.89 -27.19
CA SER A 171 -37.70 -2.50 -26.59
C SER A 171 -38.34 -3.60 -25.73
N SER A 172 -38.75 -3.20 -24.53
CA SER A 172 -39.95 -3.64 -23.79
C SER A 172 -40.55 -5.00 -24.18
N ILE A 173 -40.44 -5.99 -23.30
CA ILE A 173 -41.52 -6.98 -23.07
C ILE A 173 -41.48 -7.37 -21.58
N SER A 174 -42.65 -7.19 -20.96
CA SER A 174 -43.08 -7.70 -19.67
C SER A 174 -43.98 -8.90 -19.94
N LEU A 175 -43.75 -10.06 -19.31
CA LEU A 175 -44.68 -11.21 -19.22
C LEU A 175 -44.33 -12.03 -17.96
N THR A 176 -45.13 -11.93 -16.87
CA THR A 176 -46.37 -12.69 -16.50
C THR A 176 -46.12 -14.09 -15.90
N PRO A 177 -46.95 -14.54 -14.94
CA PRO A 177 -47.94 -15.59 -15.26
C PRO A 177 -49.23 -15.57 -14.36
N PRO A 178 -50.22 -16.47 -14.52
CA PRO A 178 -50.95 -16.84 -15.74
C PRO A 178 -52.51 -16.80 -15.58
N GLU A 179 -53.18 -16.78 -16.74
CA GLU A 179 -54.50 -17.35 -17.09
C GLU A 179 -55.76 -17.13 -16.22
N GLU A 180 -56.80 -16.50 -16.81
CA GLU A 180 -57.99 -17.26 -17.26
C GLU A 180 -58.83 -16.47 -18.29
N LYS A 181 -59.56 -17.23 -19.12
CA LYS A 181 -60.02 -16.99 -20.50
C LYS A 181 -61.13 -15.93 -20.68
N SER A 182 -61.22 -15.41 -21.92
CA SER A 182 -62.34 -14.58 -22.38
C SER A 182 -63.06 -15.16 -23.61
N ARG A 183 -64.40 -15.03 -23.57
CA ARG A 183 -65.37 -14.67 -24.66
C ARG A 183 -65.69 -15.70 -25.77
N PRO A 184 -66.72 -15.46 -26.64
CA PRO A 184 -67.69 -14.33 -26.74
C PRO A 184 -69.17 -14.75 -27.02
N GLU A 185 -70.12 -13.79 -27.13
CA GLU A 185 -70.99 -13.58 -28.33
C GLU A 185 -72.19 -12.62 -28.12
N ARG A 186 -72.41 -11.72 -29.13
CA ARG A 186 -73.67 -11.21 -29.75
C ARG A 186 -74.75 -10.57 -28.84
N SER A 187 -75.77 -9.83 -29.28
CA SER A 187 -76.15 -8.93 -30.39
C SER A 187 -77.47 -8.27 -29.92
N TYR A 188 -77.73 -6.99 -30.25
CA TYR A 188 -79.02 -6.28 -30.02
C TYR A 188 -80.22 -7.00 -30.69
N PRO A 189 -81.55 -6.78 -30.38
CA PRO A 189 -82.20 -5.46 -30.17
C PRO A 189 -83.53 -5.34 -29.32
N LYS A 190 -83.92 -4.05 -29.13
CA LYS A 190 -85.22 -3.32 -29.09
C LYS A 190 -86.61 -4.04 -29.11
N GLY A 191 -87.57 -3.41 -28.39
CA GLY A 191 -89.05 -3.45 -28.59
C GLY A 191 -89.81 -3.92 -27.34
N GLU A 192 -91.03 -3.53 -26.97
CA GLU A 192 -92.02 -2.57 -27.45
C GLU A 192 -93.12 -2.50 -26.36
N LEU A 193 -93.93 -1.44 -26.37
CA LEU A 193 -95.07 -1.23 -25.46
C LEU A 193 -96.11 -2.36 -25.56
N VAL A 194 -97.00 -2.48 -24.57
CA VAL A 194 -98.46 -2.47 -24.80
C VAL A 194 -99.23 -2.35 -23.49
N THR A 195 -100.40 -1.74 -23.67
CA THR A 195 -101.43 -1.23 -22.80
C THR A 195 -102.13 -2.29 -21.93
N THR A 196 -102.84 -1.85 -20.89
CA THR A 196 -104.32 -1.84 -20.90
C THR A 196 -104.91 -1.28 -19.59
N ASN A 197 -105.79 -0.30 -19.81
CA ASN A 197 -107.15 -0.17 -19.29
C ASN A 197 -107.47 -0.01 -17.79
N SER A 198 -108.53 0.79 -17.64
CA SER A 198 -109.54 0.80 -16.58
C SER A 198 -109.27 1.80 -15.45
N ALA A 199 -109.72 3.04 -15.56
CA ALA A 199 -111.11 3.55 -15.46
C ALA A 199 -111.62 3.67 -14.02
N LYS A 200 -112.17 4.86 -13.74
CA LYS A 200 -113.05 5.24 -12.61
C LYS A 200 -112.34 5.38 -11.26
N GLU A 201 -112.66 6.33 -10.38
CA GLU A 201 -113.80 7.24 -10.19
C GLU A 201 -113.28 8.35 -9.22
N LEU A 202 -113.66 9.64 -9.39
CA LEU A 202 -114.62 10.38 -8.54
C LEU A 202 -114.30 10.35 -7.02
N ASP A 203 -114.47 11.39 -6.21
CA ASP A 203 -114.85 12.80 -6.32
C ASP A 203 -114.82 13.36 -4.89
N ALA A 204 -114.78 14.69 -4.78
CA ALA A 204 -115.40 15.53 -3.75
C ALA A 204 -115.54 15.10 -2.27
N LEU A 205 -114.96 15.92 -1.37
CA LEU A 205 -115.55 16.40 -0.09
C LEU A 205 -114.89 17.78 0.20
N VAL A 206 -115.45 18.98 0.04
CA VAL A 206 -116.75 19.62 0.37
C VAL A 206 -116.94 19.96 1.87
N LYS A 207 -116.87 21.28 2.14
CA LYS A 207 -117.55 22.12 3.16
C LYS A 207 -116.96 22.29 4.58
N ARG A 208 -116.63 23.56 4.91
CA ARG A 208 -117.35 24.50 5.82
C ARG A 208 -116.52 25.82 5.89
N ASN A 209 -116.88 26.93 5.23
CA ASN A 209 -117.87 27.99 5.54
C ASN A 209 -117.58 28.82 6.83
N PRO A 210 -118.04 30.09 6.96
CA PRO A 210 -117.26 31.30 6.61
C PRO A 210 -117.34 32.40 7.69
N ALA A 211 -116.61 33.53 7.55
CA ALA A 211 -117.11 34.88 7.91
C ALA A 211 -116.09 36.00 7.63
N SER A 212 -116.58 37.04 6.91
CA SER A 212 -116.33 38.48 7.12
C SER A 212 -114.91 39.03 6.91
N ALA A 213 -114.64 40.13 6.19
CA ALA A 213 -115.43 41.09 5.42
C ALA A 213 -114.48 42.09 4.72
N LYS A 214 -115.05 42.82 3.76
CA LYS A 214 -114.60 44.11 3.16
C LYS A 214 -113.72 44.12 1.91
N THR A 215 -114.45 43.92 0.81
CA THR A 215 -114.39 44.52 -0.53
C THR A 215 -114.09 46.03 -0.61
N ARG A 216 -113.26 46.43 -1.58
CA ARG A 216 -113.41 47.60 -2.51
C ARG A 216 -112.63 47.30 -3.80
N LYS A 217 -113.27 46.73 -4.84
CA LYS A 217 -113.72 47.38 -6.10
C LYS A 217 -112.74 48.38 -6.73
N PHE A 218 -112.21 48.06 -7.90
CA PHE A 218 -112.44 48.82 -9.14
C PHE A 218 -112.30 47.92 -10.37
N GLU A 219 -113.37 47.90 -11.17
CA GLU A 219 -113.51 47.22 -12.44
C GLU A 219 -112.97 48.12 -13.56
N GLN A 220 -112.23 47.55 -14.52
CA GLN A 220 -112.17 48.04 -15.89
C GLN A 220 -111.89 46.85 -16.82
N THR A 221 -112.92 46.33 -17.45
CA THR A 221 -112.81 45.32 -18.51
C THR A 221 -112.54 46.01 -19.85
N VAL A 222 -111.30 45.89 -20.35
CA VAL A 222 -110.95 46.27 -21.72
C VAL A 222 -110.92 45.00 -22.57
N ILE A 223 -111.96 44.80 -23.37
CA ILE A 223 -112.03 43.73 -24.37
C ILE A 223 -111.24 44.19 -25.60
N LEU A 224 -110.03 43.66 -25.80
CA LEU A 224 -109.26 43.83 -27.03
C LEU A 224 -109.31 42.54 -27.86
N ARG A 225 -109.81 42.66 -29.09
CA ARG A 225 -109.88 41.59 -30.09
C ARG A 225 -108.48 41.03 -30.39
N ARG A 226 -108.36 39.70 -30.48
CA ARG A 226 -107.13 38.96 -30.84
C ARG A 226 -106.74 39.20 -32.31
N SER A 227 -105.47 39.55 -32.53
CA SER A 227 -104.79 39.53 -33.84
C SER A 227 -104.09 38.16 -34.06
N PRO A 228 -104.19 37.50 -35.23
CA PRO A 228 -103.84 36.07 -35.37
C PRO A 228 -102.33 35.77 -35.48
N LYS A 229 -101.44 36.77 -35.52
CA LYS A 229 -100.00 36.55 -35.80
C LYS A 229 -99.09 36.52 -34.58
N TRP A 230 -99.37 37.31 -33.53
CA TRP A 230 -98.49 37.42 -32.35
C TRP A 230 -98.41 36.15 -31.50
N SER A 231 -99.51 35.38 -31.42
CA SER A 231 -99.51 34.08 -30.72
C SER A 231 -98.53 33.08 -31.33
N ARG A 232 -98.22 33.18 -32.62
CA ARG A 232 -97.29 32.24 -33.27
C ARG A 232 -95.84 32.60 -32.97
N TYR A 233 -95.50 33.89 -32.97
CA TYR A 233 -94.14 34.35 -32.68
C TYR A 233 -93.73 34.16 -31.22
N THR A 234 -94.64 34.35 -30.25
CA THR A 234 -94.32 34.09 -28.84
C THR A 234 -94.10 32.60 -28.57
N ILE A 235 -94.87 31.72 -29.20
CA ILE A 235 -94.69 30.26 -29.10
C ILE A 235 -93.36 29.83 -29.72
N TRP A 236 -93.01 30.34 -30.92
CA TRP A 236 -91.73 30.07 -31.55
C TRP A 236 -90.54 30.65 -30.77
N GLY A 237 -90.69 31.81 -30.15
CA GLY A 237 -89.65 32.40 -29.28
C GLY A 237 -89.42 31.58 -28.02
N ILE A 238 -90.48 31.12 -27.35
CA ILE A 238 -90.38 30.24 -26.18
C ILE A 238 -89.74 28.89 -26.57
N MET A 239 -90.13 28.31 -27.70
CA MET A 239 -89.49 27.09 -28.23
C MET A 239 -88.01 27.30 -28.53
N GLY A 240 -87.64 28.41 -29.18
CA GLY A 240 -86.26 28.72 -29.52
C GLY A 240 -85.37 28.89 -28.29
N VAL A 241 -85.83 29.66 -27.29
CA VAL A 241 -85.11 29.84 -26.02
C VAL A 241 -85.00 28.53 -25.25
N SER A 242 -86.06 27.72 -25.23
CA SER A 242 -86.04 26.42 -24.55
C SER A 242 -85.08 25.45 -25.24
N ALA A 243 -85.08 25.40 -26.57
CA ALA A 243 -84.13 24.60 -27.34
C ALA A 243 -82.69 25.06 -27.12
N PHE A 244 -82.44 26.37 -27.10
CA PHE A 244 -81.13 26.94 -26.80
C PHE A 244 -80.67 26.61 -25.37
N ALA A 245 -81.54 26.72 -24.37
CA ALA A 245 -81.21 26.40 -22.99
C ALA A 245 -80.86 24.91 -22.82
N VAL A 246 -81.54 24.00 -23.52
CA VAL A 246 -81.22 22.57 -23.53
C VAL A 246 -79.87 22.30 -24.20
N ILE A 247 -79.61 22.95 -25.34
CA ILE A 247 -78.33 22.84 -26.05
C ILE A 247 -77.19 23.42 -25.20
N TRP A 248 -77.37 24.61 -24.61
CA TRP A 248 -76.40 25.23 -23.72
C TRP A 248 -76.14 24.38 -22.47
N SER A 249 -77.19 23.81 -21.87
CA SER A 249 -77.10 22.91 -20.72
C SER A 249 -76.32 21.63 -21.03
N TYR A 250 -76.35 21.16 -22.29
CA TYR A 250 -75.55 20.03 -22.74
C TYR A 250 -74.05 20.35 -22.83
N PHE A 251 -73.68 21.59 -23.14
CA PHE A 251 -72.27 22.00 -23.30
C PHE A 251 -71.66 22.67 -22.06
N ALA A 252 -72.46 23.33 -21.23
CA ALA A 252 -71.99 24.02 -20.04
C ALA A 252 -71.53 23.01 -18.98
N LYS A 253 -70.25 23.08 -18.58
CA LYS A 253 -69.64 22.25 -17.53
C LYS A 253 -69.76 22.94 -16.18
N ILE A 254 -69.97 22.16 -15.12
CA ILE A 254 -69.98 22.64 -13.73
C ILE A 254 -68.87 21.93 -12.98
N GLU A 255 -68.11 22.67 -12.19
CA GLU A 255 -67.09 22.13 -11.30
C GLU A 255 -67.73 21.51 -10.05
N GLN A 256 -67.30 20.31 -9.69
CA GLN A 256 -67.72 19.63 -8.47
C GLN A 256 -66.55 19.59 -7.49
N VAL A 257 -66.77 20.11 -6.29
CA VAL A 257 -65.76 20.11 -5.21
C VAL A 257 -66.20 19.24 -4.05
N ILE A 258 -65.23 18.60 -3.39
CA ILE A 258 -65.42 17.92 -2.10
C ILE A 258 -64.83 18.83 -1.02
N PRO A 259 -65.65 19.40 -0.13
CA PRO A 259 -65.13 20.12 1.02
C PRO A 259 -64.59 19.13 2.05
N ALA A 260 -63.36 19.36 2.49
CA ALA A 260 -62.68 18.61 3.54
C ALA A 260 -62.06 19.59 4.54
N GLN A 261 -62.17 19.31 5.83
CA GLN A 261 -61.56 20.13 6.89
C GLN A 261 -60.23 19.52 7.31
N GLY A 262 -59.29 20.35 7.76
CA GLY A 262 -57.94 19.93 8.05
C GLY A 262 -57.13 20.96 8.82
N GLN A 263 -55.82 20.72 8.91
CA GLN A 263 -54.87 21.62 9.53
C GLN A 263 -53.55 21.64 8.76
N ILE A 264 -52.81 22.75 8.87
CA ILE A 264 -51.48 22.88 8.27
C ILE A 264 -50.48 22.09 9.11
N GLN A 265 -49.74 21.20 8.46
CA GLN A 265 -48.67 20.41 9.08
C GLN A 265 -47.34 20.71 8.37
N PRO A 266 -46.22 20.77 9.11
CA PRO A 266 -44.91 20.85 8.49
C PRO A 266 -44.63 19.53 7.76
N SER A 267 -44.19 19.59 6.50
CA SER A 267 -43.81 18.38 5.75
C SER A 267 -42.55 17.73 6.33
N GLY A 268 -41.68 18.53 6.95
CA GLY A 268 -40.44 18.07 7.58
C GLY A 268 -40.65 17.57 9.01
N LYS A 269 -39.87 16.55 9.40
CA LYS A 269 -39.75 16.16 10.81
C LYS A 269 -39.00 17.27 11.56
N VAL A 270 -39.38 17.49 12.82
CA VAL A 270 -38.65 18.39 13.72
C VAL A 270 -37.20 17.91 13.80
N GLN A 271 -36.27 18.81 13.48
CA GLN A 271 -34.85 18.48 13.50
C GLN A 271 -34.29 18.78 14.88
N GLU A 272 -33.87 17.73 15.58
CA GLU A 272 -33.25 17.84 16.90
C GLU A 272 -31.75 18.10 16.75
N ILE A 273 -31.27 19.21 17.34
CA ILE A 273 -29.86 19.59 17.29
C ILE A 273 -29.17 19.16 18.58
N GLN A 274 -28.16 18.32 18.42
CA GLN A 274 -27.33 17.80 19.51
C GLN A 274 -25.89 18.26 19.32
N VAL A 275 -25.18 18.44 20.43
CA VAL A 275 -23.75 18.77 20.38
C VAL A 275 -22.95 17.48 20.24
N PRO A 276 -22.10 17.34 19.19
CA PRO A 276 -21.35 16.12 18.94
C PRO A 276 -20.16 15.94 19.90
N THR A 277 -19.69 17.01 20.55
CA THR A 277 -18.49 17.02 21.39
C THR A 277 -18.75 17.69 22.74
N ASN A 278 -17.99 17.31 23.76
CA ASN A 278 -18.07 17.92 25.07
C ASN A 278 -17.38 19.29 24.98
N GLY A 279 -18.14 20.38 25.09
CA GLY A 279 -17.62 21.73 25.04
C GLY A 279 -18.52 22.69 25.80
N VAL A 280 -17.95 23.74 26.38
CA VAL A 280 -18.72 24.80 27.04
C VAL A 280 -19.27 25.72 25.95
N VAL A 281 -20.54 26.05 26.00
CA VAL A 281 -21.14 27.06 25.12
C VAL A 281 -20.54 28.42 25.44
N GLN A 282 -19.78 29.00 24.52
CA GLN A 282 -19.22 30.35 24.66
C GLN A 282 -20.31 31.39 24.41
N GLU A 283 -21.04 31.25 23.31
CA GLU A 283 -22.06 32.19 22.87
C GLU A 283 -23.22 31.49 22.15
N VAL A 284 -24.45 31.92 22.43
CA VAL A 284 -25.66 31.50 21.72
C VAL A 284 -26.06 32.63 20.77
N LYS A 285 -26.23 32.33 19.48
CA LYS A 285 -26.49 33.31 18.42
C LYS A 285 -27.97 33.42 18.02
N VAL A 286 -28.84 32.66 18.67
CA VAL A 286 -30.26 32.56 18.35
C VAL A 286 -31.12 32.66 19.61
N GLU A 287 -32.35 33.13 19.44
CA GLU A 287 -33.37 33.26 20.49
C GLU A 287 -34.54 32.28 20.26
N GLU A 288 -35.28 31.96 21.33
CA GLU A 288 -36.47 31.10 21.25
C GLU A 288 -37.54 31.73 20.34
N GLY A 289 -38.05 30.96 19.37
CA GLY A 289 -39.03 31.43 18.38
C GLY A 289 -38.43 32.22 17.21
N GLN A 290 -37.10 32.42 17.15
CA GLN A 290 -36.44 33.08 16.04
C GLN A 290 -36.41 32.18 14.80
N ARG A 291 -36.70 32.76 13.62
CA ARG A 291 -36.54 32.09 12.33
C ARG A 291 -35.07 32.09 11.90
N VAL A 292 -34.55 30.92 11.55
CA VAL A 292 -33.17 30.70 11.09
C VAL A 292 -33.16 30.12 9.69
N GLU A 293 -32.18 30.52 8.88
CA GLU A 293 -31.94 29.97 7.55
C GLU A 293 -30.93 28.82 7.61
N LYS A 294 -31.01 27.90 6.65
CA LYS A 294 -30.05 26.80 6.54
C LYS A 294 -28.62 27.34 6.40
N GLY A 295 -27.77 27.00 7.36
CA GLY A 295 -26.37 27.41 7.44
C GLY A 295 -26.09 28.48 8.50
N ASP A 296 -27.12 29.12 9.06
CA ASP A 296 -26.96 30.12 10.12
C ASP A 296 -26.29 29.51 11.36
N VAL A 297 -25.39 30.28 11.98
CA VAL A 297 -24.72 29.86 13.21
C VAL A 297 -25.70 29.95 14.36
N LEU A 298 -25.92 28.83 15.04
CA LEU A 298 -26.83 28.73 16.18
C LEU A 298 -26.10 28.96 17.50
N LEU A 299 -24.96 28.30 17.66
CA LEU A 299 -24.16 28.38 18.89
C LEU A 299 -22.68 28.12 18.62
N LEU A 300 -21.85 28.77 19.43
CA LEU A 300 -20.39 28.71 19.40
C LEU A 300 -19.91 28.07 20.71
N LEU A 301 -19.09 27.03 20.59
CA LEU A 301 -18.42 26.38 21.71
C LEU A 301 -17.02 26.98 21.93
N ASP A 302 -16.50 26.92 23.16
CA ASP A 302 -15.14 27.37 23.47
C ASP A 302 -14.09 26.57 22.69
N ALA A 303 -13.35 27.29 21.84
CA ALA A 303 -12.35 26.72 20.95
C ALA A 303 -10.94 26.61 21.55
N THR A 304 -10.67 27.32 22.66
CA THR A 304 -9.31 27.57 23.16
C THR A 304 -8.53 26.28 23.44
N THR A 305 -9.17 25.32 24.09
CA THR A 305 -8.56 24.03 24.46
C THR A 305 -8.24 23.16 23.25
N SER A 306 -9.17 23.06 22.30
CA SER A 306 -8.99 22.25 21.08
C SER A 306 -7.96 22.89 20.14
N GLN A 307 -7.93 24.21 20.05
CA GLN A 307 -6.92 24.94 19.27
C GLN A 307 -5.53 24.74 19.87
N ALA A 308 -5.37 24.92 21.19
CA ALA A 308 -4.10 24.67 21.87
C ALA A 308 -3.63 23.22 21.70
N GLN A 309 -4.56 22.25 21.71
CA GLN A 309 -4.24 20.84 21.45
C GLN A 309 -3.74 20.61 20.02
N VAL A 310 -4.40 21.19 19.01
CA VAL A 310 -3.97 21.12 17.61
C VAL A 310 -2.59 21.74 17.43
N ASP A 311 -2.34 22.90 18.03
CA ASP A 311 -1.06 23.60 17.94
C ASP A 311 0.08 22.81 18.60
N SER A 312 -0.16 22.26 19.80
CA SER A 312 0.78 21.39 20.50
C SER A 312 1.12 20.14 19.69
N LEU A 313 0.11 19.42 19.18
CA LEU A 313 0.31 18.23 18.36
C LEU A 313 1.08 18.55 17.06
N ASN A 314 0.80 19.70 16.44
CA ASN A 314 1.53 20.15 15.26
C ASN A 314 2.99 20.50 15.57
N GLN A 315 3.28 21.08 16.74
CA GLN A 315 4.64 21.35 17.18
C GLN A 315 5.44 20.06 17.38
N VAL A 316 4.85 19.06 18.07
CA VAL A 316 5.47 17.73 18.24
C VAL A 316 5.70 17.06 16.89
N ARG A 317 4.69 17.07 16.00
CA ARG A 317 4.81 16.53 14.64
C ARG A 317 5.97 17.16 13.87
N LYS A 318 6.08 18.50 13.92
CA LYS A 318 7.13 19.25 13.20
C LYS A 318 8.52 18.88 13.72
N SER A 319 8.68 18.76 15.03
CA SER A 319 9.93 18.31 15.66
C SER A 319 10.33 16.91 15.18
N LEU A 320 9.43 15.93 15.25
CA LEU A 320 9.71 14.55 14.77
C LEU A 320 10.05 14.49 13.28
N VAL A 321 9.38 15.30 12.44
CA VAL A 321 9.69 15.37 11.01
C VAL A 321 11.09 15.94 10.76
N GLN A 322 11.49 16.97 11.51
CA GLN A 322 12.84 17.54 11.41
C GLN A 322 13.91 16.55 11.89
N GLU A 323 13.64 15.83 12.97
CA GLU A 323 14.50 14.77 13.50
C GLU A 323 14.70 13.64 12.47
N ASN A 324 13.62 13.11 11.88
CA ASN A 324 13.72 12.09 10.83
C ASN A 324 14.45 12.59 9.57
N LYS A 325 14.24 13.86 9.19
CA LYS A 325 14.99 14.47 8.10
C LYS A 325 16.49 14.51 8.39
N PHE A 326 16.87 14.84 9.62
CA PHE A 326 18.26 14.82 10.07
C PHE A 326 18.86 13.40 10.00
N TYR A 327 18.16 12.38 10.51
CA TYR A 327 18.63 10.99 10.46
C TYR A 327 18.81 10.48 9.04
N ARG A 328 17.88 10.81 8.13
CA ARG A 328 17.99 10.42 6.72
C ARG A 328 19.17 11.10 6.02
N ALA A 329 19.40 12.38 6.27
CA ALA A 329 20.56 13.11 5.73
C ALA A 329 21.90 12.57 6.29
N LEU A 330 21.92 12.18 7.57
CA LEU A 330 23.08 11.51 8.18
C LEU A 330 23.38 10.17 7.49
N LEU A 331 22.35 9.35 7.27
CA LEU A 331 22.48 8.05 6.60
C LEU A 331 22.94 8.20 5.15
N ALA A 332 22.40 9.19 4.42
CA ALA A 332 22.83 9.53 3.06
C ALA A 332 24.29 10.01 2.97
N GLY A 333 24.83 10.51 4.09
CA GLY A 333 26.20 11.01 4.17
C GLY A 333 26.34 12.48 3.75
N ASP A 334 25.23 13.22 3.75
CA ASP A 334 25.16 14.64 3.36
C ASP A 334 25.60 15.60 4.49
N ILE A 335 25.84 15.08 5.70
CA ILE A 335 26.23 15.85 6.87
C ILE A 335 27.70 15.58 7.21
N ASP A 336 28.51 16.64 7.14
CA ASP A 336 29.91 16.61 7.57
C ASP A 336 30.04 16.53 9.09
N ALA A 337 31.07 15.82 9.57
CA ALA A 337 31.33 15.59 10.99
C ALA A 337 31.40 16.88 11.83
N SER A 338 31.89 17.98 11.24
CA SER A 338 32.01 19.30 11.89
C SER A 338 30.67 19.98 12.20
N ASN A 339 29.60 19.62 11.47
CA ASN A 339 28.29 20.26 11.61
C ASN A 339 27.31 19.42 12.46
N ILE A 340 27.72 18.22 12.87
CA ILE A 340 26.87 17.27 13.61
C ILE A 340 26.48 17.83 14.98
N ASP A 341 27.40 18.42 15.73
CA ASP A 341 27.12 18.91 17.08
C ASP A 341 26.16 20.11 17.09
N GLY A 342 26.26 20.99 16.10
CA GLY A 342 25.32 22.11 15.94
C GLY A 342 23.91 21.64 15.60
N ALA A 343 23.79 20.60 14.76
CA ALA A 343 22.51 19.98 14.44
C ALA A 343 21.90 19.24 15.64
N ILE A 344 22.72 18.51 16.42
CA ILE A 344 22.28 17.82 17.65
C ILE A 344 21.71 18.82 18.67
N ALA A 345 22.40 19.95 18.88
CA ALA A 345 21.98 20.97 19.85
C ALA A 345 20.69 21.68 19.44
N SER A 346 20.50 21.96 18.15
CA SER A 346 19.33 22.70 17.65
C SER A 346 18.05 21.85 17.56
N LEU A 347 18.18 20.53 17.40
CA LEU A 347 17.04 19.61 17.26
C LEU A 347 16.68 18.88 18.56
N GLU A 348 17.34 19.20 19.68
CA GLU A 348 17.16 18.53 20.98
C GLU A 348 17.22 17.00 20.89
N ILE A 349 18.15 16.48 20.08
CA ILE A 349 18.26 15.04 19.80
C ILE A 349 18.51 14.28 21.12
N PRO A 350 17.81 13.16 21.36
CA PRO A 350 18.04 12.33 22.54
C PRO A 350 19.51 11.92 22.70
N ARG A 351 20.01 11.92 23.94
CA ARG A 351 21.44 11.68 24.24
C ARG A 351 21.99 10.38 23.65
N GLU A 352 21.17 9.33 23.63
CA GLU A 352 21.52 8.03 23.05
C GLU A 352 21.76 8.12 21.55
N ILE A 353 20.87 8.79 20.81
CA ILE A 353 20.99 8.95 19.36
C ILE A 353 22.10 9.93 18.99
N ALA A 354 22.30 10.97 19.80
CA ALA A 354 23.43 11.88 19.65
C ALA A 354 24.77 11.13 19.76
N TYR A 355 24.88 10.18 20.68
CA TYR A 355 26.05 9.31 20.79
C TYR A 355 26.24 8.43 19.55
N LEU A 356 25.18 7.76 19.08
CA LEU A 356 25.24 6.94 17.87
C LEU A 356 25.67 7.76 16.64
N THR A 357 25.16 8.98 16.52
CA THR A 357 25.49 9.90 15.42
C THR A 357 26.97 10.28 15.41
N ARG A 358 27.55 10.61 16.58
CA ARG A 358 28.98 10.91 16.70
C ARG A 358 29.85 9.69 16.40
N ASN A 359 29.53 8.56 17.02
CA ASN A 359 30.28 7.31 16.82
C ASN A 359 30.26 6.88 15.34
N ARG A 360 29.11 7.02 14.67
CA ARG A 360 29.02 6.76 13.23
C ARG A 360 29.96 7.65 12.42
N ALA A 361 30.01 8.95 12.72
CA ALA A 361 30.90 9.89 12.03
C ALA A 361 32.38 9.52 12.26
N GLU A 362 32.75 9.24 13.51
CA GLU A 362 34.11 8.79 13.86
C GLU A 362 34.52 7.51 13.12
N LEU A 363 33.64 6.50 13.08
CA LEU A 363 33.91 5.23 12.37
C LEU A 363 34.01 5.41 10.86
N LYS A 364 33.25 6.36 10.29
CA LYS A 364 33.32 6.69 8.87
C LYS A 364 34.66 7.38 8.56
N ASP A 365 35.05 8.35 9.38
CA ASP A 365 36.32 9.08 9.26
C ASP A 365 37.52 8.13 9.42
N GLU A 366 37.46 7.20 10.38
CA GLU A 366 38.50 6.18 10.60
C GLU A 366 38.60 5.21 9.42
N ASN A 367 37.47 4.77 8.86
CA ASN A 367 37.48 3.96 7.64
C ASN A 367 38.07 4.70 6.44
N GLU A 368 37.77 5.99 6.26
CA GLU A 368 38.37 6.79 5.20
C GLU A 368 39.89 6.90 5.38
N LEU A 369 40.37 7.09 6.61
CA LEU A 369 41.80 7.05 6.93
C LEU A 369 42.45 5.72 6.53
N PHE A 370 41.84 4.57 6.88
CA PHE A 370 42.37 3.25 6.50
C PHE A 370 42.35 3.01 4.98
N GLN A 371 41.34 3.51 4.26
CA GLN A 371 41.31 3.42 2.79
C GLN A 371 42.42 4.27 2.15
N ASN A 372 42.73 5.44 2.71
CA ASN A 372 43.85 6.26 2.27
C ASN A 372 45.20 5.59 2.56
N LEU A 373 45.37 4.91 3.71
CA LEU A 373 46.57 4.10 4.00
C LEU A 373 46.78 2.97 2.99
N LEU A 374 45.70 2.39 2.47
CA LEU A 374 45.74 1.37 1.42
C LEU A 374 45.96 1.96 0.01
N GLY A 375 45.97 3.28 -0.15
CA GLY A 375 46.08 3.96 -1.45
C GLY A 375 44.80 3.90 -2.30
N ASN A 376 43.66 3.55 -1.70
CA ASN A 376 42.40 3.33 -2.41
C ASN A 376 41.52 4.60 -2.50
N SER A 377 41.93 5.73 -1.92
CA SER A 377 41.11 6.94 -1.85
C SER A 377 41.96 8.20 -1.94
N ASN A 378 41.45 9.20 -2.66
CA ASN A 378 42.08 10.52 -2.90
C ASN A 378 41.22 11.67 -2.36
N ARG A 379 40.35 11.40 -1.37
CA ARG A 379 39.52 12.45 -0.76
C ARG A 379 40.40 13.39 0.06
N ALA A 380 40.04 14.68 0.07
CA ALA A 380 40.71 15.69 0.88
C ALA A 380 40.56 15.35 2.37
N MET A 381 41.69 15.25 3.08
CA MET A 381 41.74 14.92 4.50
C MET A 381 41.78 16.18 5.36
N SER A 382 41.29 16.08 6.60
CA SER A 382 41.52 17.13 7.59
C SER A 382 43.01 17.19 7.98
N PRO A 383 43.50 18.34 8.49
CA PRO A 383 44.89 18.47 8.92
C PRO A 383 45.30 17.45 10.00
N GLU A 384 44.38 17.11 10.91
CA GLU A 384 44.63 16.11 11.96
C GLU A 384 44.67 14.69 11.39
N GLN A 385 43.77 14.36 10.46
CA GLN A 385 43.78 13.08 9.75
C GLN A 385 45.09 12.91 8.95
N GLN A 386 45.57 13.98 8.34
CA GLN A 386 46.80 13.97 7.56
C GLN A 386 48.03 13.75 8.44
N ALA A 387 48.13 14.40 9.60
CA ALA A 387 49.21 14.15 10.56
C ALA A 387 49.22 12.72 11.11
N ARG A 388 48.04 12.15 11.39
CA ARG A 388 47.90 10.74 11.83
C ARG A 388 48.30 9.77 10.71
N LEU A 389 47.87 10.04 9.47
CA LEU A 389 48.25 9.26 8.29
C LEU A 389 49.78 9.24 8.12
N GLU A 390 50.40 10.43 8.15
CA GLU A 390 51.85 10.57 8.03
C GLU A 390 52.59 9.77 9.10
N THR A 391 52.13 9.84 10.35
CA THR A 391 52.72 9.08 11.46
C THR A 391 52.60 7.56 11.24
N SER A 392 51.43 7.08 10.82
CA SER A 392 51.20 5.65 10.57
C SER A 392 51.97 5.15 9.34
N GLN A 393 52.02 5.93 8.27
CA GLN A 393 52.83 5.61 7.08
C GLN A 393 54.31 5.58 7.42
N ALA A 394 54.79 6.51 8.25
CA ALA A 394 56.17 6.53 8.72
C ALA A 394 56.52 5.25 9.50
N ASP A 395 55.73 4.84 10.49
CA ASP A 395 55.97 3.61 11.27
C ASP A 395 55.95 2.34 10.40
N ILE A 396 54.96 2.20 9.49
CA ILE A 396 54.93 1.07 8.55
C ILE A 396 56.16 1.10 7.63
N SER A 397 56.53 2.26 7.11
CA SER A 397 57.70 2.40 6.25
C SER A 397 58.98 2.03 7.00
N GLU A 398 59.15 2.47 8.25
CA GLU A 398 60.32 2.18 9.08
C GLU A 398 60.48 0.69 9.38
N ARG A 399 59.38 -0.01 9.69
CA ARG A 399 59.40 -1.46 9.90
C ARG A 399 59.74 -2.22 8.62
N THR A 400 59.17 -1.80 7.49
CA THR A 400 59.45 -2.45 6.19
C THR A 400 60.88 -2.17 5.71
N THR A 401 61.41 -0.97 5.91
CA THR A 401 62.79 -0.63 5.57
C THR A 401 63.76 -1.38 6.47
N SER A 402 63.50 -1.48 7.77
CA SER A 402 64.34 -2.25 8.71
C SER A 402 64.43 -3.72 8.32
N ALA A 403 63.29 -4.38 8.08
CA ALA A 403 63.26 -5.78 7.63
C ALA A 403 63.91 -5.98 6.25
N ARG A 404 63.79 -5.00 5.35
CA ARG A 404 64.44 -5.03 4.04
C ARG A 404 65.97 -4.89 4.15
N LEU A 405 66.45 -3.99 5.00
CA LEU A 405 67.88 -3.77 5.22
C LEU A 405 68.55 -5.00 5.83
N GLU A 406 67.85 -5.72 6.71
CA GLU A 406 68.33 -6.99 7.27
C GLU A 406 68.57 -8.04 6.17
N VAL A 407 67.62 -8.21 5.24
CA VAL A 407 67.78 -9.08 4.06
C VAL A 407 68.98 -8.67 3.22
N GLU A 408 69.11 -7.37 2.92
CA GLU A 408 70.21 -6.83 2.11
C GLU A 408 71.58 -7.06 2.77
N GLN A 409 71.67 -6.91 4.09
CA GLN A 409 72.90 -7.16 4.83
C GLN A 409 73.31 -8.64 4.80
N LEU A 410 72.35 -9.55 4.96
CA LEU A 410 72.60 -11.01 4.86
C LEU A 410 72.99 -11.43 3.44
N GLU A 411 72.34 -10.88 2.42
CA GLU A 411 72.71 -11.13 1.01
C GLU A 411 74.14 -10.67 0.71
N LYS A 412 74.54 -9.52 1.24
CA LYS A 412 75.91 -9.03 1.12
C LYS A 412 76.93 -9.95 1.82
N GLN A 413 76.61 -10.47 3.00
CA GLN A 413 77.45 -11.45 3.71
C GLN A 413 77.56 -12.76 2.93
N LEU A 414 76.45 -13.24 2.35
CA LEU A 414 76.43 -14.42 1.50
C LEU A 414 77.35 -14.24 0.28
N GLU A 415 77.28 -13.07 -0.37
CA GLU A 415 78.12 -12.77 -1.52
C GLU A 415 79.61 -12.72 -1.16
N GLN A 416 79.97 -12.07 -0.05
CA GLN A 416 81.34 -12.08 0.46
C GLN A 416 81.85 -13.50 0.76
N ASN A 417 81.00 -14.34 1.35
CA ASN A 417 81.33 -15.74 1.64
C ASN A 417 81.54 -16.55 0.36
N LYS A 418 80.66 -16.40 -0.65
CA LYS A 418 80.80 -17.05 -1.96
C LYS A 418 82.11 -16.69 -2.64
N ILE A 419 82.49 -15.41 -2.64
CA ILE A 419 83.78 -14.95 -3.16
C ILE A 419 84.93 -15.66 -2.42
N GLN A 420 84.84 -15.81 -1.10
CA GLN A 420 85.86 -16.49 -0.31
C GLN A 420 85.91 -18.00 -0.58
N VAL A 421 84.77 -18.65 -0.86
CA VAL A 421 84.72 -20.04 -1.33
C VAL A 421 85.43 -20.18 -2.67
N GLU A 422 85.17 -19.29 -3.62
CA GLU A 422 85.81 -19.31 -4.94
C GLU A 422 87.33 -19.13 -4.84
N ASP A 423 87.80 -18.14 -4.06
CA ASP A 423 89.22 -17.91 -3.84
C ASP A 423 89.90 -19.13 -3.20
N THR A 424 89.30 -19.69 -2.15
CA THR A 424 89.83 -20.88 -1.47
C THR A 424 89.82 -22.11 -2.39
N ARG A 425 88.83 -22.25 -3.27
CA ARG A 425 88.80 -23.31 -4.31
C ARG A 425 89.92 -23.14 -5.32
N ALA A 426 90.22 -21.91 -5.74
CA ALA A 426 91.35 -21.62 -6.62
C ALA A 426 92.68 -21.99 -5.95
N GLN A 427 92.88 -21.60 -4.69
CA GLN A 427 94.05 -21.99 -3.90
C GLN A 427 94.17 -23.51 -3.75
N LEU A 428 93.05 -24.21 -3.52
CA LEU A 428 93.03 -25.68 -3.44
C LEU A 428 93.43 -26.33 -4.78
N ALA A 429 92.98 -25.78 -5.91
CA ALA A 429 93.34 -26.29 -7.23
C ALA A 429 94.86 -26.19 -7.46
N THR A 430 95.44 -25.02 -7.19
CA THR A 430 96.90 -24.81 -7.24
C THR A 430 97.63 -25.72 -6.26
N GLY A 431 97.15 -25.83 -5.02
CA GLY A 431 97.74 -26.68 -3.99
C GLY A 431 97.76 -28.17 -4.38
N LYS A 432 96.68 -28.66 -5.01
CA LYS A 432 96.59 -30.03 -5.56
C LYS A 432 97.54 -30.25 -6.74
N GLN A 433 97.71 -29.25 -7.60
CA GLN A 433 98.66 -29.31 -8.69
C GLN A 433 100.09 -29.42 -8.16
N ASN A 434 100.50 -28.54 -7.24
CA ASN A 434 101.82 -28.60 -6.61
C ASN A 434 102.09 -29.94 -5.92
N LEU A 435 101.08 -30.49 -5.22
CA LEU A 435 101.18 -31.80 -4.59
C LEU A 435 101.40 -32.92 -5.63
N LYS A 436 100.76 -32.83 -6.80
CA LYS A 436 100.97 -33.77 -7.89
C LYS A 436 102.39 -33.67 -8.45
N GLU A 437 102.86 -32.46 -8.72
CA GLU A 437 104.22 -32.19 -9.20
C GLU A 437 105.29 -32.68 -8.19
N ILE A 438 105.10 -32.45 -6.89
CA ILE A 438 106.00 -32.96 -5.83
C ILE A 438 106.02 -34.49 -5.82
N LYS A 439 104.85 -35.15 -5.95
CA LYS A 439 104.77 -36.62 -6.00
C LYS A 439 105.53 -37.16 -7.21
N GLU A 440 105.31 -36.58 -8.39
CA GLU A 440 105.98 -36.96 -9.63
C GLU A 440 107.50 -36.77 -9.51
N ARG A 441 107.96 -35.57 -9.11
CA ARG A 441 109.38 -35.25 -8.90
C ARG A 441 110.04 -36.20 -7.89
N ASN A 442 109.37 -36.50 -6.77
CA ASN A 442 109.90 -37.42 -5.76
C ASN A 442 110.01 -38.85 -6.30
N THR A 443 109.05 -39.30 -7.12
CA THR A 443 109.12 -40.63 -7.75
C THR A 443 110.22 -40.72 -8.80
N GLU A 444 110.41 -39.68 -9.61
CA GLU A 444 111.50 -39.59 -10.59
C GLU A 444 112.86 -39.57 -9.91
N ALA A 445 113.04 -38.70 -8.91
CA ALA A 445 114.27 -38.62 -8.13
C ALA A 445 114.60 -39.95 -7.44
N MET A 446 113.59 -40.65 -6.90
CA MET A 446 113.79 -41.99 -6.33
C MET A 446 114.20 -43.04 -7.35
N THR A 447 113.64 -42.97 -8.56
CA THR A 447 113.98 -43.90 -9.65
C THR A 447 115.43 -43.68 -10.07
N GLN A 448 115.82 -42.43 -10.33
CA GLN A 448 117.20 -42.07 -10.66
C GLN A 448 118.19 -42.45 -9.54
N ALA A 449 117.82 -42.22 -8.28
CA ALA A 449 118.69 -42.55 -7.17
C ALA A 449 118.88 -44.06 -7.00
N LYS A 450 117.82 -44.87 -7.19
CA LYS A 450 117.89 -46.34 -7.21
C LYS A 450 118.73 -46.87 -8.38
N GLU A 451 118.58 -46.31 -9.57
CA GLU A 451 119.42 -46.65 -10.73
C GLU A 451 120.90 -46.37 -10.44
N SER A 452 121.21 -45.19 -9.89
CA SER A 452 122.58 -44.85 -9.52
C SER A 452 123.16 -45.78 -8.47
N LEU A 453 122.36 -46.20 -7.47
CA LEU A 453 122.77 -47.18 -6.48
C LEU A 453 123.02 -48.56 -7.10
N ALA A 454 122.15 -48.98 -8.03
CA ALA A 454 122.29 -50.26 -8.74
C ALA A 454 123.59 -50.30 -9.56
N ILE A 455 123.98 -49.19 -10.19
CA ILE A 455 125.28 -49.06 -10.88
C ILE A 455 126.44 -49.26 -9.89
N GLU A 456 126.43 -48.59 -8.74
CA GLU A 456 127.50 -48.72 -7.74
C GLU A 456 127.59 -50.13 -7.16
N GLU A 457 126.43 -50.76 -6.87
CA GLU A 457 126.33 -52.16 -6.43
C GLU A 457 126.82 -53.15 -7.50
N GLN A 458 126.48 -52.92 -8.77
CA GLN A 458 126.98 -53.70 -9.90
C GLN A 458 128.50 -53.56 -10.07
N THR A 459 129.02 -52.34 -9.88
CA THR A 459 130.46 -52.04 -9.94
C THR A 459 131.21 -52.77 -8.82
N LEU A 460 130.68 -52.75 -7.59
CA LEU A 460 131.23 -53.54 -6.49
C LEU A 460 131.22 -55.05 -6.80
N LYS A 461 130.11 -55.56 -7.36
CA LYS A 461 129.98 -56.97 -7.77
C LYS A 461 131.00 -57.37 -8.85
N ALA A 462 131.36 -56.45 -9.74
CA ALA A 462 132.37 -56.66 -10.78
C ALA A 462 133.82 -56.60 -10.25
N ILE A 463 134.09 -55.80 -9.22
CA ILE A 463 135.42 -55.60 -8.63
C ILE A 463 135.78 -56.71 -7.62
N LEU A 464 134.78 -57.27 -6.90
CA LEU A 464 134.95 -58.31 -5.89
C LEU A 464 135.73 -59.57 -6.33
N PRO A 465 135.52 -60.15 -7.54
CA PRO A 465 136.32 -61.27 -8.05
C PRO A 465 137.78 -60.89 -8.27
N VAL A 466 138.04 -59.72 -8.88
CA VAL A 466 139.39 -59.22 -9.19
C VAL A 466 140.19 -58.92 -7.91
N PHE A 467 139.51 -58.48 -6.84
CA PHE A 467 140.11 -58.35 -5.51
C PHE A 467 140.51 -59.71 -4.90
N LYS A 468 139.67 -60.74 -5.02
CA LYS A 468 139.98 -62.10 -4.52
C LYS A 468 141.18 -62.74 -5.22
N GLU A 469 141.45 -62.33 -6.46
CA GLU A 469 142.60 -62.76 -7.26
C GLU A 469 143.88 -61.92 -7.00
N GLY A 470 143.83 -60.93 -6.10
CA GLY A 470 144.98 -60.10 -5.69
C GLY A 470 145.27 -58.88 -6.59
N GLY A 471 144.40 -58.57 -7.55
CA GLY A 471 144.60 -57.51 -8.55
C GLY A 471 144.19 -56.09 -8.11
N LEU A 472 143.57 -55.92 -6.93
CA LEU A 472 143.12 -54.61 -6.41
C LEU A 472 143.48 -54.46 -4.93
N SER A 473 143.67 -53.21 -4.48
CA SER A 473 143.94 -52.88 -3.08
C SER A 473 142.67 -52.96 -2.22
N LYS A 474 142.80 -53.46 -0.97
CA LYS A 474 141.70 -53.47 0.02
C LYS A 474 141.05 -52.09 0.18
N ILE A 475 141.85 -51.03 0.10
CA ILE A 475 141.39 -49.64 0.20
C ILE A 475 140.38 -49.31 -0.92
N GLN A 476 140.54 -49.84 -2.13
CA GLN A 476 139.64 -49.56 -3.26
C GLN A 476 138.27 -50.22 -3.08
N VAL A 477 138.22 -51.43 -2.50
CA VAL A 477 136.97 -52.13 -2.19
C VAL A 477 136.25 -51.43 -1.03
N ASP A 478 136.97 -51.05 0.03
CA ASP A 478 136.40 -50.32 1.16
C ASP A 478 135.87 -48.93 0.74
N GLN A 479 136.58 -48.22 -0.15
CA GLN A 479 136.10 -46.97 -0.75
C GLN A 479 134.82 -47.16 -1.56
N GLN A 480 134.72 -48.23 -2.35
CA GLN A 480 133.51 -48.53 -3.13
C GLN A 480 132.33 -48.91 -2.22
N GLN A 481 132.59 -49.68 -1.16
CA GLN A 481 131.59 -50.03 -0.16
C GLN A 481 131.11 -48.78 0.62
N GLN A 482 132.02 -47.87 0.95
CA GLN A 482 131.70 -46.60 1.57
C GLN A 482 130.84 -45.73 0.64
N ARG A 483 131.16 -45.64 -0.66
CA ARG A 483 130.32 -44.95 -1.66
C ARG A 483 128.90 -45.51 -1.71
N ILE A 484 128.73 -46.84 -1.67
CA ILE A 484 127.40 -47.47 -1.62
C ILE A 484 126.66 -47.10 -0.34
N ASN A 485 127.34 -47.15 0.82
CA ASN A 485 126.74 -46.80 2.10
C ASN A 485 126.33 -45.31 2.14
N ASP A 486 127.18 -44.41 1.66
CA ASP A 486 126.90 -42.99 1.54
C ASP A 486 125.74 -42.73 0.58
N ARG A 487 125.67 -43.46 -0.54
CA ARG A 487 124.55 -43.37 -1.50
C ARG A 487 123.23 -43.86 -0.89
N LYS A 488 123.25 -44.96 -0.13
CA LYS A 488 122.09 -45.46 0.62
C LYS A 488 121.63 -44.46 1.68
N ALA A 489 122.56 -43.82 2.40
CA ALA A 489 122.24 -42.76 3.35
C ALA A 489 121.61 -41.54 2.65
N ALA A 490 122.21 -41.06 1.56
CA ALA A 490 121.69 -39.95 0.77
C ALA A 490 120.28 -40.23 0.20
N ILE A 491 120.02 -41.46 -0.26
CA ILE A 491 118.68 -41.89 -0.70
C ILE A 491 117.68 -41.81 0.45
N ASN A 492 118.03 -42.31 1.64
CA ASN A 492 117.15 -42.29 2.80
C ASN A 492 116.85 -40.86 3.27
N ASP A 493 117.83 -39.96 3.23
CA ASP A 493 117.64 -38.57 3.62
C ASP A 493 116.80 -37.81 2.58
N ALA A 494 117.05 -38.01 1.28
CA ALA A 494 116.21 -37.48 0.21
C ALA A 494 114.76 -38.02 0.29
N LEU A 495 114.56 -39.28 0.70
CA LEU A 495 113.25 -39.87 0.93
C LEU A 495 112.50 -39.17 2.07
N LYS A 496 113.19 -38.93 3.19
CA LYS A 496 112.60 -38.24 4.35
C LYS A 496 112.21 -36.82 3.98
N GLU A 497 113.10 -36.10 3.31
CA GLU A 497 112.87 -34.70 2.93
C GLU A 497 111.73 -34.57 1.91
N GLY A 498 111.71 -35.41 0.87
CA GLY A 498 110.62 -35.45 -0.11
C GLY A 498 109.28 -35.88 0.51
N ASN A 499 109.28 -36.85 1.42
CA ASN A 499 108.05 -37.23 2.15
C ASN A 499 107.55 -36.11 3.05
N LEU A 500 108.44 -35.41 3.75
CA LEU A 500 108.09 -34.28 4.60
C LEU A 500 107.48 -33.13 3.79
N GLU A 501 108.06 -32.79 2.64
CA GLU A 501 107.52 -31.77 1.71
C GLU A 501 106.12 -32.18 1.21
N ARG A 502 105.97 -33.44 0.78
CA ARG A 502 104.67 -34.00 0.35
C ARG A 502 103.64 -33.95 1.48
N ASP A 503 104.01 -34.33 2.69
CA ASP A 503 103.10 -34.36 3.85
C ASP A 503 102.67 -32.97 4.28
N ARG A 504 103.58 -31.99 4.28
CA ARG A 504 103.24 -30.58 4.50
C ARG A 504 102.25 -30.07 3.45
N GLN A 505 102.51 -30.36 2.17
CA GLN A 505 101.61 -29.96 1.10
C GLN A 505 100.25 -30.67 1.18
N GLN A 506 100.24 -31.96 1.54
CA GLN A 506 99.02 -32.74 1.76
C GLN A 506 98.20 -32.19 2.93
N GLN A 507 98.86 -31.79 4.01
CA GLN A 507 98.22 -31.16 5.16
C GLN A 507 97.58 -29.83 4.75
N GLN A 508 98.29 -28.99 3.97
CA GLN A 508 97.76 -27.73 3.46
C GLN A 508 96.54 -27.93 2.54
N VAL A 509 96.56 -28.92 1.65
CA VAL A 509 95.40 -29.31 0.82
C VAL A 509 94.22 -29.72 1.71
N THR A 510 94.48 -30.50 2.76
CA THR A 510 93.44 -30.98 3.68
C THR A 510 92.84 -29.82 4.48
N THR A 511 93.65 -28.86 4.94
CA THR A 511 93.15 -27.66 5.64
C THR A 511 92.31 -26.78 4.72
N LEU A 512 92.72 -26.59 3.46
CA LEU A 512 91.94 -25.83 2.47
C LEU A 512 90.61 -26.53 2.16
N GLN A 513 90.59 -27.86 2.07
CA GLN A 513 89.35 -28.62 1.90
C GLN A 513 88.41 -28.45 3.10
N ALA A 514 88.94 -28.50 4.32
CA ALA A 514 88.14 -28.28 5.53
C ALA A 514 87.57 -26.85 5.60
N GLU A 515 88.36 -25.84 5.21
CA GLU A 515 87.88 -24.45 5.17
C GLU A 515 86.77 -24.26 4.14
N ILE A 516 86.88 -24.86 2.94
CA ILE A 516 85.79 -24.85 1.95
C ILE A 516 84.52 -25.48 2.52
N GLN A 517 84.63 -26.61 3.23
CA GLN A 517 83.46 -27.25 3.84
C GLN A 517 82.81 -26.34 4.90
N ARG A 518 83.62 -25.66 5.72
CA ARG A 518 83.12 -24.69 6.72
C ARG A 518 82.39 -23.52 6.03
N LEU A 519 82.99 -22.96 4.97
CA LEU A 519 82.40 -21.85 4.23
C LEU A 519 81.10 -22.26 3.53
N LEU A 520 81.02 -23.47 2.96
CA LEU A 520 79.79 -24.02 2.37
C LEU A 520 78.68 -24.23 3.40
N GLN A 521 79.02 -24.67 4.62
CA GLN A 521 78.05 -24.76 5.72
C GLN A 521 77.53 -23.37 6.11
N GLU A 522 78.41 -22.37 6.17
CA GLU A 522 78.02 -20.99 6.44
C GLU A 522 77.16 -20.40 5.29
N GLU A 523 77.44 -20.74 4.03
CA GLU A 523 76.61 -20.38 2.86
C GLU A 523 75.18 -20.94 3.00
N GLN A 524 75.05 -22.22 3.39
CA GLN A 524 73.74 -22.85 3.65
C GLN A 524 72.99 -22.17 4.79
N ARG A 525 73.69 -21.86 5.88
CA ARG A 525 73.12 -21.12 7.03
C ARG A 525 72.62 -19.74 6.60
N LEU A 526 73.46 -18.94 5.94
CA LEU A 526 73.09 -17.60 5.47
C LEU A 526 71.89 -17.66 4.48
N THR A 527 71.84 -18.68 3.62
CA THR A 527 70.71 -18.88 2.71
C THR A 527 69.39 -19.13 3.46
N LEU A 528 69.44 -19.94 4.53
CA LEU A 528 68.28 -20.17 5.39
C LEU A 528 67.84 -18.89 6.10
N ASP A 529 68.79 -18.15 6.67
CA ASP A 529 68.53 -16.88 7.38
C ASP A 529 67.91 -15.84 6.42
N ILE A 530 68.41 -15.72 5.19
CA ILE A 530 67.82 -14.87 4.14
C ILE A 530 66.39 -15.30 3.82
N SER A 531 66.13 -16.60 3.69
CA SER A 531 64.77 -17.12 3.42
C SER A 531 63.80 -16.74 4.55
N GLN A 532 64.24 -16.87 5.81
CA GLN A 532 63.43 -16.51 6.98
C GLN A 532 63.19 -14.99 7.04
N ALA A 533 64.23 -14.17 6.84
CA ALA A 533 64.11 -12.72 6.83
C ALA A 533 63.18 -12.22 5.71
N ARG A 534 63.27 -12.81 4.50
CA ARG A 534 62.33 -12.52 3.39
C ARG A 534 60.90 -12.89 3.74
N GLN A 535 60.70 -14.03 4.43
CA GLN A 535 59.37 -14.43 4.89
C GLN A 535 58.84 -13.45 5.95
N GLN A 536 59.66 -13.00 6.90
CA GLN A 536 59.27 -12.00 7.89
C GLN A 536 58.92 -10.65 7.24
N LEU A 537 59.69 -10.20 6.25
CA LEU A 537 59.37 -9.00 5.47
C LEU A 537 58.00 -9.13 4.79
N ASN A 538 57.75 -10.25 4.10
CA ASN A 538 56.47 -10.49 3.43
C ASN A 538 55.31 -10.66 4.42
N ASN A 539 55.55 -11.30 5.56
CA ASN A 539 54.58 -11.41 6.65
C ASN A 539 54.26 -10.03 7.22
N THR A 540 55.24 -9.15 7.42
CA THR A 540 55.04 -7.82 8.00
C THR A 540 54.19 -6.94 7.09
N THR A 541 54.48 -6.96 5.78
CA THR A 541 53.67 -6.22 4.79
C THR A 541 52.26 -6.79 4.67
N THR A 542 52.12 -8.12 4.64
CA THR A 542 50.83 -8.80 4.51
C THR A 542 49.98 -8.65 5.77
N LEU A 543 50.56 -8.81 6.96
CA LEU A 543 49.90 -8.65 8.25
C LEU A 543 49.41 -7.21 8.43
N SER A 544 50.24 -6.21 8.12
CA SER A 544 49.84 -4.80 8.20
C SER A 544 48.65 -4.49 7.29
N LYS A 545 48.71 -4.91 6.01
CA LYS A 545 47.60 -4.74 5.06
C LYS A 545 46.34 -5.49 5.51
N LYS A 546 46.50 -6.73 5.99
CA LYS A 546 45.39 -7.55 6.46
C LYS A 546 44.73 -6.92 7.69
N ASP A 547 45.52 -6.46 8.66
CA ASP A 547 45.00 -5.83 9.89
C ASP A 547 44.16 -4.59 9.56
N LEU A 548 44.63 -3.74 8.64
CA LEU A 548 43.84 -2.60 8.15
C LEU A 548 42.52 -3.03 7.50
N LEU A 549 42.51 -4.09 6.69
CA LEU A 549 41.30 -4.62 6.06
C LEU A 549 40.33 -5.23 7.08
N ASP A 550 40.85 -5.94 8.09
CA ASP A 550 40.07 -6.53 9.17
C ASP A 550 39.45 -5.42 10.04
N GLN A 551 40.18 -4.34 10.32
CA GLN A 551 39.67 -3.15 11.00
C GLN A 551 38.58 -2.44 10.18
N ILE A 552 38.78 -2.26 8.86
CA ILE A 552 37.75 -1.72 7.96
C ILE A 552 36.50 -2.60 7.99
N ALA A 553 36.65 -3.92 7.95
CA ALA A 553 35.51 -4.85 7.99
C ALA A 553 34.76 -4.77 9.34
N ALA A 554 35.50 -4.70 10.45
CA ALA A 554 34.91 -4.53 11.78
C ALA A 554 34.17 -3.19 11.92
N ASN A 555 34.75 -2.10 11.43
CA ASN A 555 34.12 -0.77 11.45
C ASN A 555 32.91 -0.71 10.53
N ARG A 556 32.95 -1.32 9.33
CA ARG A 556 31.76 -1.46 8.47
C ARG A 556 30.63 -2.23 9.15
N LYS A 557 30.96 -3.28 9.91
CA LYS A 557 29.95 -4.03 10.69
C LYS A 557 29.31 -3.14 11.77
N ARG A 558 30.12 -2.38 12.53
CA ARG A 558 29.63 -1.43 13.54
C ARG A 558 28.77 -0.33 12.91
N LEU A 559 29.21 0.23 11.78
CA LEU A 559 28.43 1.21 11.00
C LEU A 559 27.07 0.64 10.60
N SER A 560 27.03 -0.58 10.06
CA SER A 560 25.77 -1.24 9.69
C SER A 560 24.84 -1.46 10.88
N GLU A 561 25.39 -1.74 12.07
CA GLU A 561 24.60 -1.89 13.30
C GLU A 561 24.01 -0.55 13.74
N ILE A 562 24.82 0.53 13.74
CA ILE A 562 24.35 1.88 14.02
C ILE A 562 23.30 2.33 12.99
N ASP A 563 23.54 2.09 11.70
CA ASP A 563 22.60 2.41 10.62
C ASP A 563 21.26 1.67 10.80
N SER A 564 21.30 0.41 11.25
CA SER A 564 20.10 -0.35 11.60
C SER A 564 19.35 0.25 12.78
N GLN A 565 20.06 0.71 13.82
CA GLN A 565 19.45 1.36 14.98
C GLN A 565 18.81 2.71 14.59
N LEU A 566 19.51 3.52 13.77
CA LEU A 566 18.98 4.78 13.25
C LEU A 566 17.75 4.55 12.37
N ASN A 567 17.78 3.56 11.46
CA ASN A 567 16.62 3.21 10.65
C ASN A 567 15.43 2.75 11.49
N LYS A 568 15.67 1.98 12.55
CA LYS A 568 14.62 1.59 13.50
C LYS A 568 14.00 2.83 14.15
N THR A 569 14.81 3.77 14.62
CA THR A 569 14.34 5.05 15.19
C THR A 569 13.53 5.86 14.17
N ILE A 570 13.97 5.91 12.90
CA ILE A 570 13.23 6.59 11.83
C ILE A 570 11.83 5.99 11.67
N VAL A 571 11.73 4.66 11.59
CA VAL A 571 10.46 3.95 11.44
C VAL A 571 9.57 4.15 12.67
N GLU A 572 10.12 4.13 13.88
CA GLU A 572 9.39 4.40 15.11
C GLU A 572 8.86 5.85 15.14
N ASN A 573 9.66 6.82 14.73
CA ASN A 573 9.24 8.21 14.60
C ASN A 573 8.17 8.38 13.51
N ASP A 574 8.28 7.69 12.36
CA ASP A 574 7.27 7.73 11.30
C ASP A 574 5.92 7.15 11.79
N LYS A 575 5.95 6.10 12.62
CA LYS A 575 4.74 5.58 13.30
C LYS A 575 4.14 6.62 14.24
N ARG A 576 4.96 7.29 15.07
CA ARG A 576 4.50 8.37 15.96
C ARG A 576 3.92 9.53 15.18
N ILE A 577 4.52 9.91 14.06
CA ILE A 577 4.01 10.96 13.17
C ILE A 577 2.64 10.56 12.61
N ALA A 578 2.47 9.32 12.17
CA ALA A 578 1.18 8.82 11.67
C ALA A 578 0.10 8.85 12.77
N GLU A 579 0.44 8.42 13.98
CA GLU A 579 -0.45 8.50 15.14
C GLU A 579 -0.85 9.95 15.46
N ILE A 580 0.13 10.86 15.52
CA ILE A 580 -0.11 12.29 15.73
C ILE A 580 -0.96 12.88 14.60
N ASN A 581 -0.75 12.50 13.34
CA ASN A 581 -1.60 12.95 12.23
C ASN A 581 -3.06 12.54 12.43
N SER A 582 -3.30 11.32 12.91
CA SER A 582 -4.65 10.85 13.26
C SER A 582 -5.25 11.66 14.42
N GLN A 583 -4.45 11.96 15.45
CA GLN A 583 -4.87 12.80 16.58
C GLN A 583 -5.15 14.24 16.15
N VAL A 584 -4.30 14.85 15.32
CA VAL A 584 -4.50 16.17 14.72
C VAL A 584 -5.76 16.19 13.89
N SER A 585 -6.00 15.17 13.06
CA SER A 585 -7.22 15.08 12.26
C SER A 585 -8.47 14.99 13.13
N SER A 586 -8.41 14.23 14.23
CA SER A 586 -9.52 14.10 15.20
C SER A 586 -9.77 15.41 15.95
N ALA A 587 -8.70 16.08 16.41
CA ALA A 587 -8.79 17.36 17.09
C ALA A 587 -9.27 18.49 16.15
N ALA A 588 -8.85 18.47 14.87
CA ALA A 588 -9.33 19.39 13.85
C ALA A 588 -10.80 19.17 13.51
N MET A 589 -11.27 17.90 13.51
CA MET A 589 -12.70 17.61 13.39
C MET A 589 -13.48 18.17 14.59
N ASN A 590 -12.97 18.00 15.81
CA ASN A 590 -13.58 18.59 17.00
C ASN A 590 -13.66 20.13 16.89
N LEU A 591 -12.62 20.78 16.39
CA LEU A 591 -12.61 22.22 16.12
C LEU A 591 -13.70 22.63 15.12
N LYS A 592 -13.86 21.85 14.04
CA LYS A 592 -14.92 22.08 13.05
C LYS A 592 -16.32 21.99 13.64
N TYR A 593 -16.54 21.08 14.60
CA TYR A 593 -17.83 20.89 15.26
C TYR A 593 -18.12 21.89 16.39
N GLN A 594 -17.25 22.89 16.63
CA GLN A 594 -17.48 23.94 17.62
C GLN A 594 -18.50 24.99 17.18
N THR A 595 -18.67 25.16 15.87
CA THR A 595 -19.70 26.02 15.31
C THR A 595 -20.86 25.14 14.88
N ILE A 596 -21.96 25.18 15.63
CA ILE A 596 -23.17 24.46 15.24
C ILE A 596 -24.03 25.38 14.37
N THR A 597 -24.40 24.89 13.20
CA THR A 597 -25.21 25.61 12.22
C THR A 597 -26.56 24.95 12.00
N ALA A 598 -27.53 25.71 11.48
CA ALA A 598 -28.86 25.23 11.16
C ALA A 598 -28.83 24.29 9.93
N PRO A 599 -29.25 23.01 10.05
CA PRO A 599 -29.30 22.08 8.92
C PRO A 599 -30.49 22.34 7.96
N VAL A 600 -31.54 23.00 8.45
CA VAL A 600 -32.78 23.32 7.72
C VAL A 600 -33.25 24.72 8.12
N THR A 601 -33.95 25.39 7.20
CA THR A 601 -34.65 26.65 7.49
C THR A 601 -35.88 26.38 8.34
N GLY A 602 -36.06 27.12 9.43
CA GLY A 602 -37.15 26.88 10.37
C GLY A 602 -37.15 27.81 11.56
N ASP A 603 -38.11 27.61 12.45
CA ASP A 603 -38.18 28.37 13.70
C ASP A 603 -37.53 27.56 14.84
N VAL A 604 -36.77 28.24 15.69
CA VAL A 604 -36.08 27.65 16.85
C VAL A 604 -37.08 27.39 17.98
N PHE A 605 -37.04 26.19 18.54
CA PHE A 605 -37.94 25.73 19.59
C PHE A 605 -37.19 24.92 20.65
N ASP A 606 -37.61 24.99 21.91
CA ASP A 606 -37.01 24.25 23.05
C ASP A 606 -35.50 24.53 23.19
N LEU A 607 -35.09 25.81 23.11
CA LEU A 607 -33.72 26.25 23.33
C LEU A 607 -33.33 26.12 24.80
N ARG A 608 -32.36 25.24 25.07
CA ARG A 608 -31.85 24.95 26.43
C ARG A 608 -30.45 25.50 26.68
N ALA A 609 -29.74 25.93 25.64
CA ALA A 609 -28.39 26.47 25.76
C ALA A 609 -28.38 27.94 26.22
N TYR A 610 -27.39 28.26 27.05
CA TYR A 610 -27.02 29.61 27.45
C TYR A 610 -25.49 29.71 27.53
N SER A 611 -24.92 30.92 27.60
CA SER A 611 -23.46 31.08 27.75
C SER A 611 -22.96 30.44 29.05
N GLY A 612 -21.95 29.58 28.96
CA GLY A 612 -21.45 28.76 30.07
C GLY A 612 -22.16 27.42 30.25
N TYR A 613 -23.18 27.11 29.45
CA TYR A 613 -23.88 25.82 29.48
C TYR A 613 -22.97 24.69 29.00
N VAL A 614 -23.02 23.56 29.71
CA VAL A 614 -22.31 22.33 29.33
C VAL A 614 -23.35 21.26 28.97
N PRO A 615 -23.54 20.96 27.67
CA PRO A 615 -24.52 19.97 27.24
C PRO A 615 -24.11 18.57 27.72
N PRO A 616 -25.07 17.76 28.23
CA PRO A 616 -24.83 16.35 28.51
C PRO A 616 -24.42 15.64 27.22
N SER A 617 -23.50 14.68 27.31
CA SER A 617 -22.90 14.03 26.15
C SER A 617 -23.29 12.56 26.09
N GLY A 618 -23.61 12.03 24.90
CA GLY A 618 -23.94 10.61 24.69
C GLY A 618 -25.19 10.37 23.83
N GLN A 619 -25.49 9.10 23.53
CA GLN A 619 -26.59 8.71 22.61
C GLN A 619 -27.99 9.13 23.09
N ASN A 620 -28.16 9.39 24.39
CA ASN A 620 -29.42 9.84 24.98
C ASN A 620 -29.35 11.28 25.50
N ALA A 621 -28.38 12.07 25.02
CA ALA A 621 -28.29 13.46 25.38
C ALA A 621 -29.56 14.21 24.91
N PRO A 622 -30.21 14.99 25.78
CA PRO A 622 -31.32 15.81 25.34
C PRO A 622 -30.83 16.81 24.27
N PRO A 623 -31.65 17.07 23.23
CA PRO A 623 -31.29 18.07 22.24
C PRO A 623 -31.15 19.45 22.90
N VAL A 624 -30.18 20.21 22.43
CA VAL A 624 -29.89 21.55 22.93
C VAL A 624 -30.90 22.55 22.41
N LEU A 625 -31.39 22.33 21.19
CA LEU A 625 -32.50 23.04 20.59
C LEU A 625 -33.15 22.16 19.51
N LYS A 626 -34.36 22.50 19.12
CA LYS A 626 -35.10 21.89 18.01
C LYS A 626 -35.38 22.95 16.95
N ILE A 627 -35.34 22.55 15.68
CA ILE A 627 -35.74 23.42 14.57
C ILE A 627 -36.98 22.82 13.93
N VAL A 628 -38.05 23.60 13.91
CA VAL A 628 -39.31 23.24 13.25
C VAL A 628 -39.24 23.77 11.82
N PRO A 629 -39.20 22.90 10.79
CA PRO A 629 -39.12 23.35 9.41
C PRO A 629 -40.36 24.17 9.03
N THR A 630 -40.14 25.37 8.50
CA THR A 630 -41.21 26.28 8.04
C THR A 630 -41.44 26.18 6.53
N GLU A 631 -40.56 25.49 5.82
CA GLU A 631 -40.66 25.30 4.37
C GLU A 631 -41.41 24.00 4.02
N ASN A 632 -42.13 24.03 2.89
CA ASN A 632 -42.96 22.93 2.39
C ASN A 632 -44.10 22.57 3.37
N LEU A 633 -45.02 23.50 3.61
CA LEU A 633 -46.21 23.23 4.41
C LEU A 633 -47.20 22.37 3.61
N VAL A 634 -47.80 21.40 4.29
CA VAL A 634 -48.79 20.49 3.71
C VAL A 634 -50.09 20.65 4.47
N ALA A 635 -51.18 20.85 3.77
CA ALA A 635 -52.50 20.81 4.37
C ALA A 635 -52.93 19.35 4.56
N GLU A 636 -53.02 18.91 5.82
CA GLU A 636 -53.55 17.61 6.18
C GLU A 636 -55.06 17.71 6.35
N ILE A 637 -55.82 17.12 5.42
CA ILE A 637 -57.27 17.25 5.32
C ILE A 637 -57.94 15.89 5.56
N PHE A 638 -59.11 15.94 6.16
CA PHE A 638 -59.90 14.76 6.53
C PHE A 638 -61.06 14.59 5.55
N ILE A 639 -61.03 13.50 4.79
CA ILE A 639 -62.03 13.16 3.78
C ILE A 639 -62.98 12.10 4.34
N SER A 640 -64.28 12.31 4.13
CA SER A 640 -65.33 11.37 4.51
C SER A 640 -65.27 10.06 3.70
N PRO A 641 -65.59 8.90 4.30
CA PRO A 641 -65.64 7.60 3.60
C PRO A 641 -66.59 7.58 2.40
N LYS A 642 -67.59 8.48 2.36
CA LYS A 642 -68.52 8.60 1.22
C LYS A 642 -67.86 9.25 0.00
N ASP A 643 -66.86 10.09 0.22
CA ASP A 643 -66.27 10.96 -0.80
C ASP A 643 -64.88 10.47 -1.25
N ILE A 644 -64.21 9.64 -0.44
CA ILE A 644 -62.85 9.13 -0.71
C ILE A 644 -62.71 8.42 -2.06
N GLY A 645 -63.76 7.72 -2.51
CA GLY A 645 -63.77 7.02 -3.81
C GLY A 645 -63.64 7.95 -5.02
N PHE A 646 -63.80 9.26 -4.84
CA PHE A 646 -63.68 10.26 -5.90
C PHE A 646 -62.39 11.08 -5.82
N VAL A 647 -61.58 10.92 -4.77
CA VAL A 647 -60.34 11.68 -4.57
C VAL A 647 -59.14 10.83 -5.00
N LYS A 648 -58.25 11.41 -5.82
CA LYS A 648 -57.03 10.75 -6.32
C LYS A 648 -55.82 11.67 -6.14
N LYS A 649 -54.64 11.06 -6.04
CA LYS A 649 -53.38 11.78 -6.05
C LYS A 649 -53.28 12.63 -7.34
N GLY A 650 -52.88 13.89 -7.19
CA GLY A 650 -52.70 14.86 -8.26
C GLY A 650 -53.92 15.73 -8.57
N MET A 651 -55.03 15.61 -7.83
CA MET A 651 -56.18 16.50 -8.00
C MET A 651 -55.88 17.90 -7.47
N ASP A 652 -56.29 18.92 -8.24
CA ASP A 652 -56.22 20.32 -7.84
C ASP A 652 -57.19 20.57 -6.67
N THR A 653 -56.74 21.35 -5.70
CA THR A 653 -57.43 21.56 -4.42
C THR A 653 -57.25 22.99 -3.99
N ASP A 654 -58.37 23.67 -3.72
CA ASP A 654 -58.36 25.03 -3.19
C ASP A 654 -58.34 24.97 -1.67
N VAL A 655 -57.26 25.41 -1.05
CA VAL A 655 -57.08 25.37 0.40
C VAL A 655 -57.34 26.75 1.01
N ARG A 656 -58.42 26.84 1.77
CA ARG A 656 -58.80 28.02 2.54
C ARG A 656 -58.27 27.93 3.95
N ILE A 657 -57.80 29.06 4.50
CA ILE A 657 -57.31 29.12 5.88
C ILE A 657 -58.34 29.83 6.76
N SER A 658 -58.85 29.13 7.76
CA SER A 658 -59.94 29.61 8.62
C SER A 658 -59.58 30.86 9.44
N ALA A 659 -58.29 31.09 9.68
CA ALA A 659 -57.79 32.26 10.42
C ALA A 659 -57.92 33.58 9.65
N PHE A 660 -58.15 33.54 8.33
CA PHE A 660 -58.24 34.73 7.47
C PHE A 660 -59.62 34.83 6.81
N ASN A 661 -60.14 36.04 6.65
CA ASN A 661 -61.44 36.27 6.03
C ASN A 661 -61.39 35.98 4.52
N TYR A 662 -62.20 35.03 4.07
CA TYR A 662 -62.22 34.54 2.69
C TYR A 662 -62.48 35.63 1.63
N SER A 663 -63.38 36.59 1.94
CA SER A 663 -63.76 37.65 1.00
C SER A 663 -62.61 38.57 0.62
N ASP A 664 -61.56 38.62 1.46
CA ASP A 664 -60.49 39.61 1.36
C ASP A 664 -59.19 39.01 0.81
N TYR A 665 -58.94 37.69 0.95
CA TYR A 665 -57.60 37.10 0.76
C TYR A 665 -57.51 35.84 -0.14
N GLY A 666 -58.64 35.27 -0.58
CA GLY A 666 -58.66 34.14 -1.53
C GLY A 666 -58.26 32.77 -0.95
N ASP A 667 -58.14 31.77 -1.82
CA ASP A 667 -57.74 30.39 -1.48
C ASP A 667 -56.30 30.14 -1.97
N ILE A 668 -55.57 29.20 -1.35
CA ILE A 668 -54.25 28.74 -1.81
C ILE A 668 -54.43 27.51 -2.70
N ASP A 669 -53.97 27.60 -3.95
CA ASP A 669 -53.94 26.45 -4.85
C ASP A 669 -52.98 25.37 -4.32
N GLY A 670 -53.41 24.11 -4.39
CA GLY A 670 -52.62 22.97 -3.94
C GLY A 670 -53.01 21.68 -4.65
N LYS A 671 -52.21 20.62 -4.47
CA LYS A 671 -52.43 19.32 -5.12
C LYS A 671 -52.40 18.18 -4.12
N VAL A 672 -53.35 17.25 -4.24
CA VAL A 672 -53.39 16.05 -3.39
C VAL A 672 -52.15 15.19 -3.64
N LYS A 673 -51.24 15.11 -2.67
CA LYS A 673 -49.96 14.38 -2.76
C LYS A 673 -50.06 12.95 -2.26
N PHE A 674 -50.84 12.75 -1.20
CA PHE A 674 -51.00 11.46 -0.54
C PHE A 674 -52.41 11.32 0.02
N ILE A 675 -52.89 10.09 0.07
CA ILE A 675 -54.17 9.69 0.66
C ILE A 675 -53.91 8.42 1.47
N SER A 676 -54.43 8.35 2.69
CA SER A 676 -54.27 7.18 3.55
C SER A 676 -54.96 5.96 2.95
N ALA A 677 -54.34 4.79 3.10
CA ALA A 677 -54.92 3.52 2.66
C ALA A 677 -56.12 3.09 3.51
N SER A 678 -56.17 3.57 4.76
CA SER A 678 -57.20 3.23 5.75
C SER A 678 -57.79 4.48 6.38
N ALA A 679 -59.03 4.36 6.86
CA ALA A 679 -59.70 5.39 7.65
C ALA A 679 -59.18 5.37 9.08
N LEU A 680 -59.00 6.55 9.67
CA LEU A 680 -58.84 6.74 11.10
C LEU A 680 -60.19 6.57 11.78
N GLU A 681 -60.19 5.97 12.97
CA GLU A 681 -61.38 5.81 13.79
C GLU A 681 -61.89 7.16 14.34
N PRO A 682 -63.19 7.28 14.65
CA PRO A 682 -63.75 8.45 15.33
C PRO A 682 -63.01 8.76 16.63
N GLU A 683 -62.40 9.94 16.72
CA GLU A 683 -61.75 10.44 17.93
C GLU A 683 -62.12 11.93 18.10
N PRO A 684 -62.50 12.37 19.31
CA PRO A 684 -62.85 13.78 19.55
C PRO A 684 -61.75 14.72 19.02
N PRO A 685 -62.09 15.78 18.25
CA PRO A 685 -63.43 16.34 18.02
C PRO A 685 -64.23 15.73 16.86
N TYR A 686 -63.68 14.75 16.13
CA TYR A 686 -64.30 14.16 14.95
C TYR A 686 -64.97 12.82 15.28
N ASP A 687 -66.30 12.77 15.25
CA ASP A 687 -67.12 11.59 15.59
C ASP A 687 -67.39 10.64 14.41
N PHE A 688 -66.62 10.76 13.33
CA PHE A 688 -66.75 9.96 12.12
C PHE A 688 -65.41 9.39 11.64
N PHE A 689 -65.46 8.24 10.95
CA PHE A 689 -64.31 7.66 10.28
C PHE A 689 -63.77 8.63 9.23
N ARG A 690 -62.46 8.84 9.16
CA ARG A 690 -61.88 9.83 8.23
C ARG A 690 -60.62 9.33 7.55
N TYR A 691 -60.52 9.56 6.25
CA TYR A 691 -59.30 9.31 5.49
C TYR A 691 -58.43 10.57 5.52
N VAL A 692 -57.13 10.39 5.74
CA VAL A 692 -56.18 11.50 5.76
C VAL A 692 -55.66 11.71 4.34
N ALA A 693 -55.85 12.91 3.80
CA ALA A 693 -55.16 13.32 2.59
C ALA A 693 -54.23 14.49 2.86
N LYS A 694 -53.07 14.47 2.21
CA LYS A 694 -52.04 15.50 2.32
C LYS A 694 -52.00 16.28 1.02
N VAL A 695 -52.26 17.59 1.11
CA VAL A 695 -52.28 18.52 -0.02
C VAL A 695 -51.00 19.36 0.02
N ASP A 696 -50.20 19.27 -1.03
CA ASP A 696 -49.03 20.14 -1.24
C ASP A 696 -49.54 21.52 -1.62
N LEU A 697 -49.16 22.56 -0.88
CA LEU A 697 -49.53 23.95 -1.16
C LEU A 697 -48.53 24.54 -2.15
N GLU A 698 -48.99 25.29 -3.15
CA GLU A 698 -48.11 25.93 -4.14
C GLU A 698 -47.33 27.12 -3.55
N GLN A 699 -47.83 27.70 -2.44
CA GLN A 699 -47.20 28.80 -1.71
C GLN A 699 -47.49 28.71 -0.21
N ASP A 700 -46.61 29.29 0.60
CA ASP A 700 -46.62 29.28 2.07
C ASP A 700 -46.97 30.66 2.68
N TYR A 701 -47.54 31.56 1.88
CA TYR A 701 -47.99 32.88 2.33
C TYR A 701 -49.28 33.29 1.63
N LEU A 702 -50.01 34.19 2.28
CA LEU A 702 -51.12 34.96 1.72
C LEU A 702 -50.69 36.43 1.60
N ILE A 703 -51.22 37.14 0.60
CA ILE A 703 -50.96 38.57 0.45
C ILE A 703 -52.09 39.34 1.13
N ILE A 704 -51.78 39.97 2.26
CA ILE A 704 -52.72 40.74 3.07
C ILE A 704 -52.27 42.20 3.01
N ASN A 705 -53.09 43.09 2.47
CA ASN A 705 -52.78 44.53 2.33
C ASN A 705 -51.45 44.83 1.61
N GLY A 706 -50.98 43.95 0.72
CA GLY A 706 -49.71 44.11 -0.01
C GLY A 706 -48.47 43.56 0.72
N GLU A 707 -48.62 43.08 1.96
CA GLU A 707 -47.57 42.39 2.70
C GLU A 707 -47.78 40.86 2.67
N LYS A 708 -46.69 40.10 2.67
CA LYS A 708 -46.74 38.64 2.72
C LYS A 708 -46.96 38.19 4.16
N GLN A 709 -48.13 37.62 4.44
CA GLN A 709 -48.40 36.96 5.70
C GLN A 709 -48.18 35.45 5.55
N TYR A 710 -47.15 34.92 6.23
CA TYR A 710 -46.85 33.49 6.19
C TYR A 710 -47.87 32.70 7.01
N ILE A 711 -48.21 31.51 6.50
CA ILE A 711 -49.07 30.55 7.19
C ILE A 711 -48.26 29.74 8.18
N GLN A 712 -48.86 29.41 9.33
CA GLN A 712 -48.17 28.68 10.40
C GLN A 712 -48.71 27.26 10.53
N PRO A 713 -47.86 26.28 10.90
CA PRO A 713 -48.31 24.98 11.36
C PRO A 713 -49.39 25.09 12.44
N GLY A 714 -50.42 24.25 12.35
CA GLY A 714 -51.55 24.22 13.29
C GLY A 714 -52.73 25.13 12.94
N MET A 715 -52.63 25.99 11.91
CA MET A 715 -53.80 26.72 11.41
C MET A 715 -54.84 25.77 10.82
N GLU A 716 -56.12 25.98 11.13
CA GLU A 716 -57.23 25.20 10.56
C GLU A 716 -57.45 25.60 9.09
N VAL A 717 -57.68 24.60 8.24
CA VAL A 717 -57.91 24.78 6.81
C VAL A 717 -59.16 24.06 6.33
N GLN A 718 -59.82 24.63 5.33
CA GLN A 718 -60.89 24.01 4.57
C GLN A 718 -60.44 23.85 3.13
N ALA A 719 -60.26 22.61 2.69
CA ALA A 719 -59.84 22.28 1.35
C ALA A 719 -61.01 21.84 0.48
N ASN A 720 -61.13 22.42 -0.72
CA ASN A 720 -62.10 22.05 -1.72
C ASN A 720 -61.38 21.28 -2.83
N VAL A 721 -61.43 19.95 -2.78
CA VAL A 721 -60.77 19.10 -3.78
C VAL A 721 -61.62 19.09 -5.05
N ARG A 722 -61.07 19.58 -6.17
CA ARG A 722 -61.76 19.65 -7.46
C ARG A 722 -61.82 18.26 -8.09
N ILE A 723 -63.03 17.72 -8.21
CA ILE A 723 -63.25 16.47 -8.94
C ILE A 723 -63.37 16.81 -10.41
N ASN A 724 -62.42 16.33 -11.22
CA ASN A 724 -62.51 16.45 -12.67
C ASN A 724 -63.50 15.41 -13.22
N LYS A 725 -64.79 15.74 -13.18
CA LYS A 725 -65.83 15.06 -13.95
C LYS A 725 -66.42 16.09 -14.89
N ASP A 726 -66.48 15.77 -16.18
CA ASP A 726 -67.20 16.53 -17.21
C ASP A 726 -68.73 16.50 -16.98
N ARG A 727 -69.17 16.94 -15.79
CA ARG A 727 -70.57 16.97 -15.44
C ARG A 727 -71.16 18.22 -16.05
N THR A 728 -72.02 18.02 -17.04
CA THR A 728 -72.72 19.10 -17.71
C THR A 728 -73.94 19.52 -16.90
N VAL A 729 -74.38 20.77 -17.07
CA VAL A 729 -75.60 21.29 -16.44
C VAL A 729 -76.79 20.34 -16.71
N PHE A 730 -76.85 19.72 -17.90
CA PHE A 730 -77.88 18.75 -18.29
C PHE A 730 -77.90 17.52 -17.39
N GLN A 731 -76.72 17.00 -17.01
CA GLN A 731 -76.61 15.85 -16.10
C GLN A 731 -77.08 16.20 -14.68
N LEU A 732 -76.94 17.45 -14.22
CA LEU A 732 -77.45 17.88 -12.91
C LEU A 732 -78.98 17.89 -12.86
N PHE A 733 -79.64 18.41 -13.90
CA PHE A 733 -81.10 18.43 -13.99
C PHE A 733 -81.70 17.02 -14.15
N THR A 734 -81.10 16.20 -15.02
CA THR A 734 -81.56 14.82 -15.23
C THR A 734 -81.31 13.93 -14.01
N SER A 735 -80.18 14.08 -13.30
CA SER A 735 -79.92 13.31 -12.07
C SER A 735 -80.87 13.66 -10.92
N LYS A 736 -81.28 14.92 -10.75
CA LYS A 736 -82.34 15.29 -9.79
C LYS A 736 -83.68 14.69 -10.15
N TYR A 737 -84.01 14.63 -11.44
CA TYR A 737 -85.27 14.04 -11.91
C TYR A 737 -85.26 12.51 -11.78
N LYS A 738 -84.11 11.87 -12.07
CA LYS A 738 -83.92 10.41 -11.94
C LYS A 738 -83.89 9.95 -10.48
N GLY A 739 -83.17 10.66 -9.60
CA GLY A 739 -83.20 10.38 -8.15
C GLY A 739 -84.54 10.70 -7.49
N GLY A 740 -85.34 11.59 -8.09
CA GLY A 740 -86.74 11.79 -7.72
C GLY A 740 -87.63 10.61 -8.10
N ILE A 741 -87.30 9.88 -9.17
CA ILE A 741 -88.01 8.67 -9.62
C ILE A 741 -87.56 7.43 -8.83
N ASP A 742 -86.26 7.32 -8.49
CA ASP A 742 -85.76 6.21 -7.66
C ASP A 742 -86.33 6.26 -6.22
N LYS A 743 -86.60 7.47 -5.67
CA LYS A 743 -87.32 7.64 -4.39
C LYS A 743 -88.78 7.15 -4.41
N PHE A 744 -89.37 6.91 -5.59
CA PHE A 744 -90.67 6.26 -5.72
C PHE A 744 -90.54 4.73 -5.94
N GLN A 745 -89.33 4.18 -6.08
CA GLN A 745 -89.08 2.74 -6.13
C GLN A 745 -88.56 2.13 -4.81
N GLU A 746 -88.28 2.96 -3.78
CA GLU A 746 -87.97 2.51 -2.40
C GLU A 746 -89.20 2.45 -1.47
N VAL A 747 -90.40 2.63 -2.03
CA VAL A 747 -91.67 2.36 -1.35
C VAL A 747 -92.38 1.22 -2.09
N GLU A 748 -91.73 0.06 -2.10
CA GLU A 748 -92.37 -1.25 -2.18
C GLU A 748 -91.55 -2.28 -1.38
#